data_AF-A0A9P9G4Q8-F1
#
_entry.id   AF-A0A9P9G4Q8-F1
#
_cell.length_a   1.000
_cell.length_b   1.000
_cell.length_c   1.000
_cell.angle_alpha   90.00
_cell.angle_beta   90.00
_cell.angle_gamma   90.00
#
_symmetry.space_group_name_H-M   'P 1'
#
loop_
_entity.id
_entity.type
_entity.pdbx_description
1 polymer ?
#
loop_
_entity_poly.entity_id
_entity_poly.type
_entity_poly.pdbx_seq_one_letter_code
_entity_poly.pdbx_strand_id
1 'polypeptide(L)'
;MTHNTIIDAMDEYDVLLDEIADPEDCVPMGAVDESNDDGIESFAGTDFVDELYSDGGDDDEHASFCVLTMVVSTPAENFISRTNAPDFDATQALEMFQRRYTIDYGRKASGSRAANPDDRYFPIFHLDMIGIVGRPLRPITKRSGFFDNVTFTLRYWFSSYAGKHVSTNLPFDIRNRTFRIATAASREVWFIVMHPVQSQMDDLSGSHGQRRQRQKASRRSSAVERHHAKALAEYIIEIFTDGELLGEGVEPSWGLNDRRTSSLSYDKRTTFQTLFMKNWEAFSRNHSYDRFWVDNEPAFHTYDCGANIEIEVNEELKDLPMETRLRSESEDDEDPDSDSESESEIEPEPEPEPEPEPEPEPELDPEIESQIEPESGIEPEPDSELEHEPELELDSGSALDTCDANTADGHDDDDEDQRDSTDSGNEAPTEGSPADSENDHDVYQEHLYSDGLDHLRTELERKYNIDNIDQISYALAADINCIERNPSIRAPSQQDVDDGTLSLLADRRALVQHFGGLEGFTLYPLAFHPRYGNFSSPRPPPFLDDVCLVMRDNMSYRNNGAEDVLSFGYFHAYSSDLKRIATGALTLPPGEAKQRGYICARQQRLLRTLSGEQSPDQPSLTMPFARGGHRIRASMSQGQIALRMEQVVTIRPSRLERRHRHFFTGLHPIFQLMRFFLKEKRAYTTVLRSFLPSVFPTILCSFAKLFELGLAEMHRRFLTRAEKGLDLALSEAVAVLDRLGNYCFTGDTRVLMTTVLRPLLTMDSLKLCAWPYVSTDMLDFRGSSRKMDVVRWPRTKDEERKPILLHIASLEYHYGRVVAANCHSRVWFGQLGAEDISHVGSANTFLGKIFRVFWVPQMVAFMAHQLRIQLGQGARSGRDPTEHLRRSQRFGTVLDAWEQTDEPFSSGQFDKLFLNMANDNEPIPLPAPSRSDKARSDFATEIYDACLKGGETAVQAIASKNATWPSMLGEATRHTREGNVTPREWIDAITNQMVEAGIDWVPGYYRRRLTSRRVIQLDKVQRHERPVVVLTGPPNSLKREAKAAELRLLMAADGEPPMKRSRKRRIDIRWRSDTSIGPIAV
;
A
#
# COMPACT_ATOMS: atom_id res chain seq x y z
N MET A 1 56.68 11.91 12.82
CA MET A 1 57.87 11.04 12.89
C MET A 1 57.32 9.66 13.25
N THR A 2 57.59 8.57 12.56
CA THR A 2 58.80 8.23 11.82
C THR A 2 58.57 6.96 11.03
N HIS A 3 59.32 6.91 9.94
CA HIS A 3 59.64 5.80 9.07
C HIS A 3 60.13 4.51 9.76
N ASN A 4 59.93 3.42 9.01
CA ASN A 4 60.86 2.33 8.69
C ASN A 4 60.96 1.10 9.61
N THR A 5 60.34 0.02 9.12
CA THR A 5 60.95 -1.17 8.49
C THR A 5 62.40 -1.57 8.87
N ILE A 6 62.47 -2.69 9.61
CA ILE A 6 63.28 -3.93 9.46
C ILE A 6 64.82 -3.85 9.42
N ILE A 7 65.44 -4.57 10.37
CA ILE A 7 66.66 -5.38 10.22
C ILE A 7 66.38 -6.80 10.78
N ASP A 8 66.97 -7.78 10.12
CA ASP A 8 66.84 -9.24 10.17
C ASP A 8 67.20 -9.99 11.49
N ALA A 9 66.38 -11.03 11.75
CA ALA A 9 66.64 -12.47 11.93
C ALA A 9 67.70 -13.08 12.91
N MET A 10 67.35 -14.33 13.31
CA MET A 10 68.10 -15.41 14.04
C MET A 10 67.88 -15.42 15.58
N ASP A 11 67.56 -16.49 16.32
CA ASP A 11 67.61 -17.95 16.14
C ASP A 11 66.69 -18.71 17.15
N GLU A 12 66.27 -19.92 16.74
CA GLU A 12 66.14 -21.24 17.42
C GLU A 12 65.65 -21.47 18.89
N TYR A 13 64.58 -22.29 18.96
CA TYR A 13 64.29 -23.53 19.74
C TYR A 13 64.27 -23.65 21.29
N ASP A 14 63.22 -24.38 21.72
CA ASP A 14 63.08 -25.41 22.80
C ASP A 14 62.08 -25.08 23.94
N VAL A 15 60.88 -25.69 23.97
CA VAL A 15 60.47 -26.99 24.58
C VAL A 15 60.29 -26.94 26.11
N LEU A 16 59.04 -27.07 26.62
CA LEU A 16 58.59 -28.13 27.55
C LEU A 16 57.15 -27.94 28.09
N LEU A 17 56.59 -29.09 28.44
CA LEU A 17 55.23 -29.47 28.82
C LEU A 17 54.86 -29.20 30.31
N ASP A 18 53.54 -29.14 30.51
CA ASP A 18 52.72 -29.75 31.56
C ASP A 18 52.55 -29.13 32.97
N GLU A 19 51.25 -28.93 33.28
CA GLU A 19 50.49 -29.52 34.41
C GLU A 19 50.05 -28.66 35.64
N ILE A 20 48.71 -28.67 35.84
CA ILE A 20 47.93 -28.92 37.08
C ILE A 20 47.31 -27.74 37.88
N ALA A 21 45.97 -27.75 37.84
CA ALA A 21 44.91 -27.63 38.87
C ALA A 21 44.64 -26.34 39.70
N ASP A 22 43.34 -26.01 39.76
CA ASP A 22 42.63 -25.06 40.65
C ASP A 22 42.55 -25.57 42.12
N PRO A 23 42.19 -24.72 43.13
CA PRO A 23 40.77 -24.45 43.46
C PRO A 23 40.41 -23.06 44.08
N GLU A 24 39.11 -22.72 43.95
CA GLU A 24 38.16 -22.00 44.84
C GLU A 24 38.32 -20.53 45.33
N ASP A 25 37.22 -19.80 45.10
CA ASP A 25 36.45 -18.88 45.98
C ASP A 25 36.68 -17.34 46.08
N CYS A 26 35.52 -16.66 46.03
CA CYS A 26 35.14 -15.32 46.53
C CYS A 26 35.33 -14.03 45.68
N VAL A 27 34.17 -13.50 45.23
CA VAL A 27 33.76 -12.11 44.91
C VAL A 27 34.06 -11.14 46.11
N PRO A 28 34.15 -9.77 46.04
CA PRO A 28 33.68 -8.81 45.01
C PRO A 28 34.57 -7.57 44.65
N MET A 29 34.05 -6.83 43.67
CA MET A 29 34.11 -5.35 43.48
C MET A 29 35.41 -4.70 43.00
N GLY A 30 35.29 -4.04 41.84
CA GLY A 30 35.84 -2.69 41.67
C GLY A 30 36.62 -2.42 40.37
N ALA A 31 35.97 -1.64 39.50
CA ALA A 31 36.54 -0.60 38.65
C ALA A 31 37.11 -0.91 37.25
N VAL A 32 36.36 -0.42 36.25
CA VAL A 32 36.72 0.60 35.24
C VAL A 32 37.82 0.31 34.18
N ASP A 33 37.34 0.40 32.94
CA ASP A 33 37.93 0.93 31.69
C ASP A 33 38.59 0.04 30.61
N GLU A 34 37.88 0.04 29.47
CA GLU A 34 38.30 0.43 28.11
C GLU A 34 39.19 -0.52 27.29
N SER A 35 38.63 -1.14 26.23
CA SER A 35 38.40 -0.48 24.92
C SER A 35 38.34 -1.48 23.74
N ASN A 36 37.51 -1.12 22.75
CA ASN A 36 37.61 -1.40 21.30
C ASN A 36 37.26 -2.82 20.80
N ASP A 37 36.58 -3.04 19.67
CA ASP A 37 35.99 -2.22 18.61
C ASP A 37 35.25 -3.19 17.65
N ASP A 38 34.33 -2.66 16.83
CA ASP A 38 33.69 -3.24 15.65
C ASP A 38 32.79 -4.49 15.85
N GLY A 39 31.48 -4.50 15.60
CA GLY A 39 30.65 -3.64 14.77
C GLY A 39 29.58 -4.52 14.11
N ILE A 40 28.37 -4.54 14.68
CA ILE A 40 27.04 -4.84 14.11
C ILE A 40 26.11 -5.10 15.32
N GLU A 41 25.21 -4.16 15.60
CA GLU A 41 23.93 -4.29 16.32
C GLU A 41 23.27 -2.90 16.26
N SER A 42 21.99 -2.76 15.89
CA SER A 42 20.83 -2.86 16.78
C SER A 42 20.90 -1.90 17.99
N PHE A 43 19.76 -1.29 18.33
CA PHE A 43 19.56 -0.29 19.40
C PHE A 43 20.14 1.12 19.20
N ALA A 44 19.28 2.03 18.71
CA ALA A 44 19.23 3.35 19.33
C ALA A 44 18.20 3.24 20.47
N GLY A 45 18.71 3.20 21.70
CA GLY A 45 17.94 3.02 22.93
C GLY A 45 16.68 3.88 22.97
N THR A 46 15.56 3.23 23.26
CA THR A 46 14.26 3.86 23.51
C THR A 46 14.16 4.45 24.92
N ASP A 47 15.12 4.15 25.79
CA ASP A 47 15.11 4.60 27.19
C ASP A 47 15.23 6.13 27.31
N PHE A 48 15.80 6.80 26.31
CA PHE A 48 15.92 8.26 26.29
C PHE A 48 14.59 8.99 26.02
N VAL A 49 13.61 8.33 25.39
CA VAL A 49 12.29 8.94 25.11
C VAL A 49 11.44 8.96 26.37
N ASP A 50 11.58 7.95 27.24
CA ASP A 50 10.84 7.89 28.50
C ASP A 50 11.34 8.93 29.52
N GLU A 51 12.62 9.30 29.51
CA GLU A 51 13.18 10.31 30.42
C GLU A 51 12.68 11.74 30.10
N LEU A 52 12.48 12.07 28.82
CA LEU A 52 12.01 13.42 28.41
C LEU A 52 10.52 13.67 28.69
N TYR A 53 9.74 12.60 28.89
CA TYR A 53 8.29 12.62 29.12
C TYR A 53 7.89 11.90 30.41
N SER A 54 8.85 11.71 31.32
CA SER A 54 8.61 11.11 32.64
C SER A 54 7.77 12.03 33.52
N ASP A 55 6.83 11.41 34.21
CA ASP A 55 5.83 12.01 35.06
C ASP A 55 6.45 12.31 36.43
N GLY A 56 7.29 13.34 36.51
CA GLY A 56 8.01 13.73 37.73
C GLY A 56 7.93 15.23 37.95
N GLY A 57 7.08 15.63 38.91
CA GLY A 57 7.33 16.87 39.64
C GLY A 57 8.38 16.54 40.69
N ASP A 58 9.57 17.10 40.52
CA ASP A 58 10.42 17.66 41.57
C ASP A 58 11.65 18.28 40.88
N ASP A 59 11.94 19.52 41.25
CA ASP A 59 13.07 20.29 40.76
C ASP A 59 14.39 19.60 41.12
N ASP A 60 15.17 19.17 40.12
CA ASP A 60 16.62 19.01 40.28
C ASP A 60 17.36 19.44 39.00
N GLU A 61 18.02 20.59 39.10
CA GLU A 61 18.99 21.09 38.13
C GLU A 61 20.26 20.25 38.23
N HIS A 62 20.54 19.35 37.27
CA HIS A 62 21.91 19.11 36.79
C HIS A 62 21.91 18.42 35.40
N ALA A 63 22.71 18.98 34.50
CA ALA A 63 22.69 18.77 33.06
C ALA A 63 23.62 17.64 32.56
N SER A 64 23.33 17.11 31.36
CA SER A 64 24.39 16.72 30.41
C SER A 64 23.97 16.81 28.94
N PHE A 65 24.97 17.14 28.12
CA PHE A 65 24.93 17.87 26.85
C PHE A 65 24.60 16.99 25.62
N CYS A 66 23.63 17.40 24.79
CA CYS A 66 23.60 17.06 23.35
C CYS A 66 22.88 18.16 22.53
N VAL A 67 23.68 19.05 21.92
CA VAL A 67 23.35 20.05 20.88
C VAL A 67 21.89 20.56 20.87
N LEU A 68 21.48 21.21 21.96
CA LEU A 68 20.22 21.95 22.03
C LEU A 68 20.39 23.35 21.41
N THR A 69 20.20 23.47 20.09
CA THR A 69 19.62 24.72 19.56
C THR A 69 18.29 24.96 20.27
N MET A 70 18.04 26.17 20.79
CA MET A 70 16.85 26.56 21.55
C MET A 70 15.57 25.86 21.07
N VAL A 71 15.16 24.81 21.78
CA VAL A 71 13.89 24.13 21.55
C VAL A 71 12.83 24.95 22.26
N VAL A 72 11.87 25.50 21.51
CA VAL A 72 10.76 26.24 22.12
C VAL A 72 9.70 25.25 22.57
N SER A 73 9.70 24.90 23.86
CA SER A 73 8.59 24.14 24.46
C SER A 73 7.34 25.01 24.42
N THR A 74 6.34 24.60 23.63
CA THR A 74 5.06 25.31 23.51
C THR A 74 3.95 24.41 24.06
N PRO A 75 3.25 24.81 25.13
CA PRO A 75 2.04 24.12 25.56
C PRO A 75 1.08 23.93 24.39
N ALA A 76 0.39 22.78 24.32
CA ALA A 76 -0.53 22.48 23.23
C ALA A 76 -1.60 23.58 23.07
N GLU A 77 -2.05 24.15 24.18
CA GLU A 77 -3.02 25.24 24.26
C GLU A 77 -2.50 26.53 23.62
N ASN A 78 -1.19 26.81 23.76
CA ASN A 78 -0.56 27.97 23.13
C ASN A 78 -0.46 27.78 21.62
N PHE A 79 -0.16 26.56 21.16
CA PHE A 79 -0.17 26.24 19.73
C PHE A 79 -1.59 26.35 19.13
N ILE A 80 -2.58 25.80 19.83
CA ILE A 80 -3.99 25.89 19.46
C ILE A 80 -4.43 27.36 19.41
N SER A 81 -4.14 28.13 20.45
CA SER A 81 -4.47 29.56 20.51
C SER A 81 -3.77 30.36 19.42
N ARG A 82 -2.49 30.07 19.12
CA ARG A 82 -1.73 30.75 18.07
C ARG A 82 -2.30 30.48 16.69
N THR A 83 -2.64 29.23 16.38
CA THR A 83 -3.17 28.85 15.06
C THR A 83 -4.60 29.33 14.82
N ASN A 84 -5.38 29.54 15.90
CA ASN A 84 -6.72 30.12 15.84
C ASN A 84 -6.72 31.66 15.85
N ALA A 85 -5.58 32.30 16.07
CA ALA A 85 -5.49 33.75 16.10
C ALA A 85 -5.76 34.34 14.70
N PRO A 86 -6.51 35.45 14.59
CA PRO A 86 -6.90 36.03 13.29
C PRO A 86 -5.71 36.57 12.49
N ASP A 87 -4.57 36.83 13.15
CA ASP A 87 -3.32 37.27 12.54
C ASP A 87 -2.40 36.10 12.10
N PHE A 88 -2.83 34.84 12.29
CA PHE A 88 -2.04 33.69 11.89
C PHE A 88 -2.06 33.47 10.38
N ASP A 89 -0.91 33.68 9.74
CA ASP A 89 -0.79 33.67 8.28
C ASP A 89 0.10 32.52 7.75
N ALA A 90 0.18 32.42 6.42
CA ALA A 90 0.97 31.37 5.78
C ALA A 90 2.48 31.53 5.94
N THR A 91 2.98 32.76 6.15
CA THR A 91 4.41 33.01 6.39
C THR A 91 4.80 32.39 7.74
N GLN A 92 3.99 32.64 8.75
CA GLN A 92 4.15 32.06 10.08
C GLN A 92 3.99 30.54 10.04
N ALA A 93 2.99 30.02 9.32
CA ALA A 93 2.80 28.58 9.18
C ALA A 93 4.03 27.86 8.59
N LEU A 94 4.60 28.38 7.49
CA LEU A 94 5.81 27.82 6.89
C LEU A 94 7.04 27.97 7.79
N GLU A 95 7.15 29.09 8.51
CA GLU A 95 8.22 29.31 9.48
C GLU A 95 8.16 28.32 10.64
N MET A 96 6.97 27.89 11.07
CA MET A 96 6.83 26.93 12.15
C MET A 96 7.45 25.56 11.83
N PHE A 97 7.35 25.09 10.58
CA PHE A 97 8.04 23.87 10.13
C PHE A 97 9.57 24.01 10.13
N GLN A 98 10.09 25.23 10.09
CA GLN A 98 11.51 25.56 10.01
C GLN A 98 12.12 25.97 11.35
N ARG A 99 11.36 25.83 12.44
CA ARG A 99 11.81 26.06 13.82
C ARG A 99 11.58 24.80 14.64
N ARG A 100 12.45 24.57 15.62
CA ARG A 100 12.33 23.42 16.53
C ARG A 100 11.36 23.79 17.66
N TYR A 101 10.21 23.12 17.65
CA TYR A 101 9.25 23.15 18.76
C TYR A 101 9.22 21.79 19.43
N THR A 102 8.81 21.78 20.69
CA THR A 102 8.27 20.58 21.33
C THR A 102 6.83 20.86 21.69
N ILE A 103 5.92 20.01 21.21
CA ILE A 103 4.49 20.06 21.56
C ILE A 103 4.11 18.74 22.18
N ASP A 104 3.73 18.80 23.43
CA ASP A 104 3.30 17.66 24.21
C ASP A 104 1.87 17.90 24.68
N TYR A 105 0.92 17.36 23.93
CA TYR A 105 -0.49 17.36 24.32
C TYR A 105 -0.82 16.24 25.32
N GLY A 106 0.16 15.40 25.67
CA GLY A 106 0.12 14.34 26.66
C GLY A 106 0.27 14.77 28.10
N ARG A 107 0.56 16.06 28.34
CA ARG A 107 0.81 16.60 29.68
C ARG A 107 -0.44 16.51 30.55
N LYS A 108 -0.24 16.17 31.82
CA LYS A 108 -1.32 16.21 32.83
C LYS A 108 -1.93 17.61 32.97
N ALA A 109 -1.10 18.65 32.89
CA ALA A 109 -1.55 20.04 32.94
C ALA A 109 -2.53 20.40 31.80
N SER A 110 -2.43 19.71 30.66
CA SER A 110 -3.34 19.83 29.51
C SER A 110 -4.63 19.00 29.66
N GLY A 111 -4.82 18.35 30.81
CA GLY A 111 -5.97 17.48 31.08
C GLY A 111 -5.82 16.06 30.53
N SER A 112 -4.63 15.66 30.07
CA SER A 112 -4.36 14.27 29.70
C SER A 112 -4.21 13.40 30.95
N ARG A 113 -4.92 12.27 31.00
CA ARG A 113 -4.83 11.30 32.10
C ARG A 113 -4.96 9.87 31.60
N ALA A 114 -4.51 8.91 32.40
CA ALA A 114 -4.86 7.51 32.16
C ALA A 114 -6.39 7.37 32.13
N ALA A 115 -6.91 6.51 31.26
CA ALA A 115 -8.34 6.24 31.21
C ALA A 115 -8.78 5.67 32.57
N ASN A 116 -9.72 6.35 33.23
CA ASN A 116 -10.20 5.93 34.54
C ASN A 116 -11.36 4.95 34.33
N PRO A 117 -11.29 3.71 34.84
CA PRO A 117 -12.38 2.74 34.69
C PRO A 117 -13.69 3.16 35.38
N ASP A 118 -13.63 4.12 36.31
CA ASP A 118 -14.81 4.68 36.96
C ASP A 118 -15.51 5.76 36.12
N ASP A 119 -14.92 6.22 35.01
CA ASP A 119 -15.61 7.07 34.05
C ASP A 119 -16.76 6.33 33.34
N ARG A 120 -17.69 7.07 32.76
CA ARG A 120 -18.83 6.50 32.05
C ARG A 120 -18.44 6.17 30.61
N TYR A 121 -18.14 4.90 30.35
CA TYR A 121 -18.00 4.38 28.99
C TYR A 121 -19.31 3.80 28.47
N PHE A 122 -19.66 4.13 27.22
CA PHE A 122 -20.81 3.60 26.51
C PHE A 122 -20.43 3.29 25.04
N PRO A 123 -20.26 2.00 24.70
CA PRO A 123 -19.95 1.59 23.33
C PRO A 123 -21.19 1.67 22.43
N ILE A 124 -21.01 2.09 21.18
CA ILE A 124 -21.99 1.94 20.09
C ILE A 124 -21.44 0.91 19.11
N PHE A 125 -22.24 -0.10 18.76
CA PHE A 125 -21.76 -1.24 17.99
C PHE A 125 -22.17 -1.16 16.53
N HIS A 126 -21.27 -1.56 15.64
CA HIS A 126 -21.52 -1.64 14.22
C HIS A 126 -20.94 -2.93 13.63
N LEU A 127 -21.57 -3.43 12.58
CA LEU A 127 -20.99 -4.41 11.67
C LEU A 127 -20.39 -3.66 10.47
N ASP A 128 -19.06 -3.55 10.45
CA ASP A 128 -18.39 -2.74 9.41
C ASP A 128 -18.04 -3.55 8.16
N MET A 129 -17.84 -4.86 8.31
CA MET A 129 -17.48 -5.75 7.21
C MET A 129 -18.18 -7.10 7.35
N ILE A 130 -18.58 -7.66 6.21
CA ILE A 130 -18.97 -9.06 6.08
C ILE A 130 -18.36 -9.66 4.80
N GLY A 131 -17.84 -10.87 4.90
CA GLY A 131 -17.18 -11.59 3.82
C GLY A 131 -17.58 -13.06 3.81
N ILE A 132 -17.87 -13.59 2.63
CA ILE A 132 -18.30 -14.96 2.41
C ILE A 132 -17.37 -15.60 1.39
N VAL A 133 -16.79 -16.73 1.78
CA VAL A 133 -15.94 -17.59 0.95
C VAL A 133 -16.72 -18.86 0.65
N GLY A 134 -17.06 -19.07 -0.62
CA GLY A 134 -17.72 -20.28 -1.07
C GLY A 134 -16.80 -21.50 -1.06
N ARG A 135 -17.41 -22.67 -0.96
CA ARG A 135 -16.71 -23.94 -1.20
C ARG A 135 -16.45 -24.10 -2.71
N PRO A 136 -15.32 -24.69 -3.10
CA PRO A 136 -15.04 -25.01 -4.49
C PRO A 136 -16.16 -25.83 -5.13
N LEU A 137 -16.46 -25.54 -6.40
CA LEU A 137 -17.47 -26.25 -7.20
C LEU A 137 -18.91 -26.19 -6.66
N ARG A 138 -19.21 -25.25 -5.75
CA ARG A 138 -20.55 -25.08 -5.17
C ARG A 138 -21.08 -23.65 -5.41
N PRO A 139 -22.35 -23.50 -5.85
CA PRO A 139 -23.00 -22.18 -5.87
C PRO A 139 -23.30 -21.73 -4.43
N ILE A 140 -23.07 -20.46 -4.10
CA ILE A 140 -23.27 -19.96 -2.73
C ILE A 140 -24.63 -19.32 -2.51
N THR A 141 -25.38 -19.00 -3.56
CA THR A 141 -26.71 -18.37 -3.45
C THR A 141 -27.85 -19.38 -3.50
N LYS A 142 -28.95 -19.11 -2.80
CA LYS A 142 -30.22 -19.86 -2.89
C LYS A 142 -31.15 -19.22 -3.94
N ARG A 143 -32.17 -19.93 -4.45
CA ARG A 143 -33.28 -19.28 -5.18
C ARG A 143 -34.21 -18.66 -4.13
N SER A 144 -34.51 -17.37 -4.25
CA SER A 144 -35.41 -16.66 -3.33
C SER A 144 -36.05 -15.47 -4.05
N GLY A 145 -37.31 -15.15 -3.73
CA GLY A 145 -38.10 -14.12 -4.42
C GLY A 145 -37.71 -12.68 -4.09
N PHE A 146 -36.42 -12.37 -3.91
CA PHE A 146 -35.93 -11.04 -3.54
C PHE A 146 -35.55 -10.17 -4.73
N PHE A 147 -35.57 -8.85 -4.50
CA PHE A 147 -35.46 -7.80 -5.51
C PHE A 147 -34.08 -7.09 -5.55
N ASP A 148 -33.01 -7.72 -5.09
CA ASP A 148 -31.67 -7.15 -5.26
C ASP A 148 -31.03 -7.59 -6.58
N ASN A 149 -30.98 -6.65 -7.51
CA ASN A 149 -30.30 -6.82 -8.77
C ASN A 149 -28.78 -6.70 -8.60
N VAL A 150 -28.05 -7.49 -9.38
CA VAL A 150 -26.59 -7.50 -9.39
C VAL A 150 -26.11 -6.99 -10.74
N THR A 151 -25.21 -6.01 -10.71
CA THR A 151 -24.60 -5.48 -11.93
C THR A 151 -23.42 -6.37 -12.32
N PHE A 152 -23.63 -7.19 -13.35
CA PHE A 152 -22.61 -8.01 -13.98
C PHE A 152 -21.77 -7.19 -14.96
N THR A 153 -20.43 -7.36 -14.91
CA THR A 153 -19.53 -6.68 -15.85
C THR A 153 -18.17 -7.38 -15.97
N LEU A 154 -17.61 -7.37 -17.18
CA LEU A 154 -16.25 -7.83 -17.47
C LEU A 154 -15.24 -6.66 -17.48
N ARG A 155 -15.66 -5.45 -17.11
CA ARG A 155 -14.80 -4.25 -17.11
C ARG A 155 -13.69 -4.34 -16.10
N TYR A 156 -14.02 -4.81 -14.91
CA TYR A 156 -13.20 -4.69 -13.70
C TYR A 156 -12.54 -6.00 -13.29
N TRP A 157 -12.48 -6.99 -14.18
CA TRP A 157 -11.97 -8.35 -13.90
C TRP A 157 -10.61 -8.38 -13.19
N PHE A 158 -9.74 -7.41 -13.50
CA PHE A 158 -8.39 -7.26 -12.95
C PHE A 158 -8.34 -6.57 -11.58
N SER A 159 -9.49 -6.23 -11.00
CA SER A 159 -9.55 -5.59 -9.67
C SER A 159 -8.90 -6.49 -8.64
N SER A 160 -8.03 -5.90 -7.83
CA SER A 160 -7.44 -6.62 -6.70
C SER A 160 -8.52 -7.03 -5.71
N TYR A 161 -8.36 -8.23 -5.16
CA TYR A 161 -9.17 -8.74 -4.08
C TYR A 161 -8.85 -7.96 -2.80
N ALA A 162 -9.71 -6.99 -2.46
CA ALA A 162 -9.44 -6.02 -1.40
C ALA A 162 -9.95 -6.44 -0.01
N GLY A 163 -10.63 -7.59 0.09
CA GLY A 163 -11.05 -8.20 1.36
C GLY A 163 -9.87 -8.71 2.16
N LYS A 164 -9.04 -7.80 2.70
CA LYS A 164 -7.84 -8.12 3.49
C LYS A 164 -8.19 -9.09 4.62
N HIS A 165 -9.25 -8.81 5.35
CA HIS A 165 -9.72 -9.65 6.46
C HIS A 165 -10.27 -11.01 6.01
N VAL A 166 -10.88 -11.07 4.82
CA VAL A 166 -11.43 -12.31 4.24
C VAL A 166 -10.33 -13.24 3.72
N SER A 167 -9.23 -12.66 3.20
CA SER A 167 -8.12 -13.40 2.60
C SER A 167 -7.07 -13.90 3.59
N THR A 168 -6.93 -13.30 4.78
CA THR A 168 -5.93 -13.70 5.79
C THR A 168 -6.05 -15.15 6.25
N ASN A 169 -7.27 -15.69 6.25
CA ASN A 169 -7.58 -17.04 6.76
C ASN A 169 -7.72 -18.12 5.66
N LEU A 170 -7.47 -17.75 4.39
CA LEU A 170 -7.44 -18.73 3.30
C LEU A 170 -6.23 -19.64 3.44
N PRO A 171 -6.37 -20.96 3.17
CA PRO A 171 -5.27 -21.90 3.36
C PRO A 171 -4.16 -21.76 2.31
N PHE A 172 -4.36 -20.93 1.28
CA PHE A 172 -3.47 -20.75 0.13
C PHE A 172 -3.25 -19.27 -0.24
N ASP A 173 -2.28 -19.00 -1.10
CA ASP A 173 -1.95 -17.69 -1.64
C ASP A 173 -2.91 -17.27 -2.77
N ILE A 174 -3.48 -16.06 -2.69
CA ILE A 174 -4.49 -15.55 -3.62
C ILE A 174 -3.90 -14.91 -4.91
N ARG A 175 -2.58 -14.80 -5.03
CA ARG A 175 -1.94 -14.25 -6.24
C ARG A 175 -2.37 -15.00 -7.51
N ASN A 176 -2.64 -14.25 -8.58
CA ASN A 176 -3.03 -14.76 -9.89
C ASN A 176 -4.25 -15.72 -9.90
N ARG A 177 -5.21 -15.54 -9.00
CA ARG A 177 -6.35 -16.47 -8.79
C ARG A 177 -7.73 -15.84 -8.81
N THR A 178 -7.85 -14.52 -8.86
CA THR A 178 -9.14 -13.84 -8.71
C THR A 178 -9.67 -13.27 -10.03
N PHE A 179 -10.98 -13.26 -10.18
CA PHE A 179 -11.66 -12.62 -11.30
C PHE A 179 -12.90 -11.88 -10.78
N ARG A 180 -12.88 -10.54 -10.80
CA ARG A 180 -14.05 -9.75 -10.37
C ARG A 180 -15.14 -9.84 -11.43
N ILE A 181 -16.36 -10.17 -11.01
CA ILE A 181 -17.45 -10.49 -11.94
C ILE A 181 -18.67 -9.58 -11.79
N ALA A 182 -18.91 -9.04 -10.59
CA ALA A 182 -20.09 -8.22 -10.35
C ALA A 182 -19.98 -7.31 -9.12
N THR A 183 -20.93 -6.38 -9.02
CA THR A 183 -21.21 -5.58 -7.83
C THR A 183 -22.71 -5.58 -7.58
N ALA A 184 -23.17 -5.83 -6.35
CA ALA A 184 -24.58 -5.74 -5.99
C ALA A 184 -25.01 -4.27 -5.74
N ALA A 185 -26.31 -4.01 -5.73
CA ALA A 185 -26.86 -2.70 -5.32
C ALA A 185 -26.41 -2.32 -3.88
N SER A 186 -26.31 -3.31 -3.00
CA SER A 186 -25.84 -3.17 -1.61
C SER A 186 -24.32 -3.04 -1.46
N ARG A 187 -23.59 -2.53 -2.46
CA ARG A 187 -22.11 -2.35 -2.47
C ARG A 187 -21.27 -3.64 -2.46
N GLU A 188 -21.86 -4.81 -2.22
CA GLU A 188 -21.13 -6.09 -2.23
C GLU A 188 -20.37 -6.32 -3.54
N VAL A 189 -19.10 -6.71 -3.42
CA VAL A 189 -18.23 -7.01 -4.57
C VAL A 189 -18.02 -8.50 -4.71
N TRP A 190 -18.19 -9.00 -5.94
CA TRP A 190 -18.21 -10.43 -6.22
C TRP A 190 -17.04 -10.88 -7.08
N PHE A 191 -16.47 -12.02 -6.70
CA PHE A 191 -15.31 -12.63 -7.33
C PHE A 191 -15.54 -14.12 -7.61
N ILE A 192 -14.94 -14.61 -8.68
CA ILE A 192 -14.58 -16.02 -8.83
C ILE A 192 -13.13 -16.14 -8.38
N VAL A 193 -12.84 -17.09 -7.50
CA VAL A 193 -11.50 -17.35 -6.95
C VAL A 193 -11.11 -18.80 -7.23
N MET A 194 -9.92 -19.00 -7.77
CA MET A 194 -9.37 -20.31 -8.13
C MET A 194 -8.63 -20.93 -6.93
N HIS A 195 -9.30 -21.84 -6.23
CA HIS A 195 -8.78 -22.61 -5.09
C HIS A 195 -7.92 -23.78 -5.61
N PRO A 196 -6.72 -24.01 -5.07
CA PRO A 196 -5.90 -25.14 -5.46
C PRO A 196 -6.51 -26.47 -5.01
N VAL A 197 -6.40 -27.50 -5.86
CA VAL A 197 -6.82 -28.87 -5.53
C VAL A 197 -5.84 -29.47 -4.51
N GLN A 198 -6.37 -30.26 -3.55
CA GLN A 198 -5.74 -30.74 -2.31
C GLN A 198 -4.23 -31.11 -2.38
N SER A 199 -3.73 -31.67 -3.49
CA SER A 199 -2.32 -32.06 -3.65
C SER A 199 -1.30 -30.92 -3.54
N GLN A 200 -1.72 -29.65 -3.67
CA GLN A 200 -0.86 -28.47 -3.42
C GLN A 200 -1.09 -27.81 -2.06
N MET A 201 -2.08 -28.26 -1.27
CA MET A 201 -2.28 -27.76 0.10
C MET A 201 -1.27 -28.37 1.08
N ASP A 202 -0.82 -29.61 0.83
CA ASP A 202 0.09 -30.36 1.71
C ASP A 202 1.57 -29.94 1.56
N ASP A 203 1.98 -29.38 0.42
CA ASP A 203 3.33 -28.82 0.18
C ASP A 203 3.60 -27.51 0.96
N LEU A 204 2.66 -27.07 1.78
CA LEU A 204 2.71 -25.79 2.52
C LEU A 204 2.54 -25.97 4.04
N SER A 205 2.85 -27.14 4.60
CA SER A 205 2.94 -27.41 6.06
C SER A 205 4.18 -26.77 6.72
N GLY A 206 4.57 -25.57 6.28
CA GLY A 206 5.63 -24.78 6.92
C GLY A 206 5.10 -24.01 8.14
N SER A 207 5.96 -23.79 9.13
CA SER A 207 5.64 -23.08 10.38
C SER A 207 4.93 -21.74 10.15
N HIS A 208 4.13 -21.28 11.14
CA HIS A 208 3.39 -20.01 11.11
C HIS A 208 4.22 -18.79 10.64
N GLY A 209 5.55 -18.81 10.79
CA GLY A 209 6.49 -17.79 10.32
C GLY A 209 6.64 -17.73 8.79
N GLN A 210 6.72 -18.87 8.10
CA GLN A 210 6.84 -18.92 6.63
C GLN A 210 5.54 -18.53 5.92
N ARG A 211 4.38 -18.80 6.54
CA ARG A 211 3.06 -18.36 6.06
C ARG A 211 2.95 -16.82 6.06
N ARG A 212 3.49 -16.16 7.11
CA ARG A 212 3.58 -14.69 7.21
C ARG A 212 4.52 -14.05 6.19
N GLN A 213 5.69 -14.64 5.91
CA GLN A 213 6.61 -14.14 4.88
C GLN A 213 6.02 -14.25 3.46
N ARG A 214 5.32 -15.35 3.14
CA ARG A 214 4.64 -15.54 1.84
C ARG A 214 3.47 -14.57 1.65
N GLN A 215 2.71 -14.25 2.70
CA GLN A 215 1.66 -13.21 2.68
C GLN A 215 2.25 -11.79 2.50
N LYS A 216 3.45 -11.52 3.06
CA LYS A 216 4.17 -10.23 2.86
C LYS A 216 4.62 -10.01 1.41
N ALA A 217 4.84 -11.09 0.64
CA ALA A 217 5.22 -11.07 -0.78
C ALA A 217 4.02 -10.99 -1.77
N SER A 218 2.78 -10.93 -1.27
CA SER A 218 1.56 -10.80 -2.08
C SER A 218 1.24 -9.35 -2.46
N ARG A 219 2.13 -8.72 -3.25
CA ARG A 219 1.88 -7.40 -3.88
C ARG A 219 1.81 -7.43 -5.40
N ARG A 220 1.88 -8.62 -6.01
CA ARG A 220 1.49 -8.87 -7.41
C ARG A 220 -0.04 -9.01 -7.46
N SER A 221 -0.68 -8.47 -8.51
CA SER A 221 -2.14 -8.47 -8.70
C SER A 221 -2.74 -9.82 -8.32
N SER A 222 -3.79 -9.83 -7.48
CA SER A 222 -4.52 -11.08 -7.18
C SER A 222 -5.24 -11.62 -8.42
N ALA A 223 -5.45 -10.78 -9.43
CA ALA A 223 -6.19 -11.14 -10.62
C ALA A 223 -5.48 -12.22 -11.42
N VAL A 224 -6.24 -13.19 -11.93
CA VAL A 224 -5.73 -14.20 -12.86
C VAL A 224 -5.02 -13.55 -14.04
N GLU A 225 -4.09 -14.26 -14.67
CA GLU A 225 -3.39 -13.71 -15.83
C GLU A 225 -4.37 -13.36 -16.96
N ARG A 226 -4.03 -12.37 -17.79
CA ARG A 226 -4.93 -11.87 -18.84
C ARG A 226 -5.41 -12.97 -19.80
N HIS A 227 -4.57 -13.96 -20.08
CA HIS A 227 -4.92 -15.07 -20.96
C HIS A 227 -5.93 -16.02 -20.27
N HIS A 228 -5.75 -16.32 -18.98
CA HIS A 228 -6.74 -17.04 -18.18
C HIS A 228 -8.06 -16.27 -18.04
N ALA A 229 -7.99 -14.97 -17.76
CA ALA A 229 -9.15 -14.09 -17.71
C ALA A 229 -9.97 -14.14 -19.00
N LYS A 230 -9.30 -14.23 -20.16
CA LYS A 230 -9.96 -14.29 -21.46
C LYS A 230 -10.71 -15.61 -21.65
N ALA A 231 -10.09 -16.73 -21.33
CA ALA A 231 -10.73 -18.05 -21.40
C ALA A 231 -11.92 -18.13 -20.42
N LEU A 232 -11.75 -17.61 -19.19
CA LEU A 232 -12.81 -17.55 -18.20
C LEU A 232 -13.96 -16.64 -18.64
N ALA A 233 -13.67 -15.50 -19.26
CA ALA A 233 -14.69 -14.61 -19.82
C ALA A 233 -15.46 -15.27 -20.98
N GLU A 234 -14.77 -15.99 -21.86
CA GLU A 234 -15.41 -16.74 -22.96
C GLU A 234 -16.35 -17.82 -22.40
N TYR A 235 -15.91 -18.55 -21.38
CA TYR A 235 -16.73 -19.54 -20.68
C TYR A 235 -17.96 -18.92 -19.99
N ILE A 236 -17.77 -17.78 -19.30
CA ILE A 236 -18.89 -17.06 -18.68
C ILE A 236 -19.89 -16.62 -19.75
N ILE A 237 -19.43 -16.06 -20.87
CA ILE A 237 -20.29 -15.63 -21.97
C ILE A 237 -21.06 -16.82 -22.56
N GLU A 238 -20.40 -17.97 -22.76
CA GLU A 238 -21.04 -19.19 -23.26
C GLU A 238 -22.25 -19.58 -22.39
N ILE A 239 -22.11 -19.53 -21.07
CA ILE A 239 -23.20 -19.80 -20.10
C ILE A 239 -24.39 -18.84 -20.27
N PHE A 240 -24.15 -17.57 -20.64
CA PHE A 240 -25.24 -16.60 -20.89
C PHE A 240 -25.87 -16.72 -22.28
N THR A 241 -25.18 -17.35 -23.22
CA THR A 241 -25.63 -17.47 -24.61
C THR A 241 -26.34 -18.78 -24.91
N ASP A 242 -26.57 -19.61 -23.89
CA ASP A 242 -27.30 -20.87 -23.97
C ASP A 242 -28.22 -21.05 -22.74
N GLY A 243 -29.29 -21.82 -22.89
CA GLY A 243 -30.20 -22.21 -21.80
C GLY A 243 -31.00 -21.07 -21.14
N GLU A 244 -31.22 -21.18 -19.83
CA GLU A 244 -32.12 -20.33 -19.03
C GLU A 244 -31.66 -18.86 -18.86
N LEU A 245 -30.42 -18.56 -19.25
CA LEU A 245 -29.81 -17.22 -19.18
C LEU A 245 -29.81 -16.49 -20.51
N LEU A 246 -30.31 -17.13 -21.57
CA LEU A 246 -30.43 -16.50 -22.88
C LEU A 246 -31.36 -15.29 -22.81
N GLY A 247 -30.87 -14.12 -23.24
CA GLY A 247 -31.62 -12.88 -23.25
C GLY A 247 -31.38 -11.95 -22.05
N GLU A 248 -30.54 -12.35 -21.08
CA GLU A 248 -30.18 -11.53 -19.90
C GLU A 248 -29.13 -10.43 -20.22
N GLY A 249 -29.11 -9.91 -21.45
CA GLY A 249 -28.29 -8.74 -21.83
C GLY A 249 -26.77 -8.96 -21.96
N VAL A 250 -26.26 -10.18 -21.76
CA VAL A 250 -24.86 -10.55 -22.04
C VAL A 250 -24.76 -11.15 -23.44
N GLU A 251 -23.96 -10.55 -24.32
CA GLU A 251 -23.86 -10.95 -25.73
C GLU A 251 -22.54 -11.67 -26.04
N PRO A 252 -22.49 -12.53 -27.08
CA PRO A 252 -21.25 -13.15 -27.57
C PRO A 252 -20.14 -12.14 -27.94
N SER A 253 -20.52 -10.89 -28.19
CA SER A 253 -19.62 -9.80 -28.57
C SER A 253 -18.86 -9.19 -27.40
N TRP A 254 -19.19 -9.55 -26.15
CA TRP A 254 -18.54 -9.04 -24.95
C TRP A 254 -17.11 -9.53 -24.83
N GLY A 255 -16.29 -8.79 -24.08
CA GLY A 255 -14.92 -9.18 -23.79
C GLY A 255 -14.36 -8.46 -22.58
N LEU A 256 -13.11 -8.77 -22.23
CA LEU A 256 -12.41 -8.11 -21.13
C LEU A 256 -12.34 -6.59 -21.35
N ASN A 257 -12.53 -5.82 -20.28
CA ASN A 257 -12.52 -4.35 -20.26
C ASN A 257 -13.68 -3.69 -21.03
N ASP A 258 -14.69 -4.46 -21.46
CA ASP A 258 -15.90 -3.90 -22.07
C ASP A 258 -16.62 -2.98 -21.07
N ARG A 259 -17.22 -1.89 -21.55
CA ARG A 259 -17.94 -0.92 -20.72
C ARG A 259 -19.39 -1.32 -20.47
N ARG A 260 -19.90 -2.30 -21.23
CA ARG A 260 -21.25 -2.81 -21.09
C ARG A 260 -21.41 -3.53 -19.74
N THR A 261 -22.62 -3.43 -19.22
CA THR A 261 -23.04 -4.01 -17.95
C THR A 261 -24.41 -4.64 -18.16
N SER A 262 -24.72 -5.69 -17.41
CA SER A 262 -26.05 -6.28 -17.38
C SER A 262 -26.54 -6.36 -15.95
N SER A 263 -27.80 -6.03 -15.73
CA SER A 263 -28.46 -6.14 -14.43
C SER A 263 -29.13 -7.49 -14.35
N LEU A 264 -28.59 -8.39 -13.54
CA LEU A 264 -29.13 -9.72 -13.34
C LEU A 264 -30.03 -9.73 -12.11
N SER A 265 -31.23 -10.30 -12.26
CA SER A 265 -32.07 -10.60 -11.10
C SER A 265 -31.45 -11.69 -10.25
N TYR A 266 -31.92 -11.77 -9.01
CA TYR A 266 -31.39 -12.70 -8.02
C TYR A 266 -31.53 -14.18 -8.43
N ASP A 267 -32.67 -14.59 -8.98
CA ASP A 267 -32.87 -15.96 -9.48
C ASP A 267 -31.95 -16.29 -10.67
N LYS A 268 -31.71 -15.31 -11.54
CA LYS A 268 -30.81 -15.46 -12.69
C LYS A 268 -29.36 -15.58 -12.24
N ARG A 269 -28.96 -14.85 -11.20
CA ARG A 269 -27.66 -15.00 -10.55
C ARG A 269 -27.46 -16.42 -9.99
N THR A 270 -28.43 -16.96 -9.26
CA THR A 270 -28.33 -18.33 -8.73
C THR A 270 -28.26 -19.36 -9.85
N THR A 271 -29.01 -19.14 -10.93
CA THR A 271 -28.95 -19.98 -12.13
C THR A 271 -27.57 -19.91 -12.80
N PHE A 272 -26.98 -18.72 -12.92
CA PHE A 272 -25.61 -18.54 -13.39
C PHE A 272 -24.60 -19.30 -12.54
N GLN A 273 -24.60 -19.14 -11.22
CA GLN A 273 -23.64 -19.86 -10.36
C GLN A 273 -23.80 -21.38 -10.50
N THR A 274 -25.04 -21.85 -10.60
CA THR A 274 -25.34 -23.28 -10.75
C THR A 274 -24.82 -23.83 -12.08
N LEU A 275 -25.12 -23.15 -13.19
CA LEU A 275 -24.64 -23.56 -14.52
C LEU A 275 -23.12 -23.47 -14.64
N PHE A 276 -22.52 -22.41 -14.07
CA PHE A 276 -21.07 -22.25 -14.00
C PHE A 276 -20.42 -23.42 -13.27
N MET A 277 -20.89 -23.80 -12.09
CA MET A 277 -20.28 -24.91 -11.35
C MET A 277 -20.55 -26.25 -12.03
N LYS A 278 -21.75 -26.47 -12.57
CA LYS A 278 -22.12 -27.71 -13.27
C LYS A 278 -21.28 -27.96 -14.52
N ASN A 279 -21.00 -26.91 -15.30
CA ASN A 279 -20.29 -27.05 -16.58
C ASN A 279 -18.75 -26.97 -16.41
N TRP A 280 -18.25 -26.75 -15.20
CA TRP A 280 -16.82 -26.52 -14.95
C TRP A 280 -15.95 -27.72 -15.33
N GLU A 281 -16.39 -28.94 -15.02
CA GLU A 281 -15.61 -30.16 -15.33
C GLU A 281 -15.37 -30.31 -16.84
N ALA A 282 -16.38 -30.00 -17.66
CA ALA A 282 -16.26 -30.00 -19.12
C ALA A 282 -15.32 -28.89 -19.60
N PHE A 283 -15.44 -27.69 -19.05
CA PHE A 283 -14.54 -26.57 -19.35
C PHE A 283 -13.08 -26.92 -19.00
N SER A 284 -12.81 -27.37 -17.77
CA SER A 284 -11.47 -27.75 -17.30
C SER A 284 -10.87 -28.87 -18.16
N ARG A 285 -11.65 -29.90 -18.51
CA ARG A 285 -11.21 -30.97 -19.41
C ARG A 285 -10.82 -30.44 -20.80
N ASN A 286 -11.62 -29.54 -21.38
CA ASN A 286 -11.33 -28.91 -22.67
C ASN A 286 -10.11 -27.97 -22.61
N HIS A 287 -9.75 -27.49 -21.42
CA HIS A 287 -8.61 -26.61 -21.16
C HIS A 287 -7.44 -27.32 -20.45
N SER A 288 -7.44 -28.64 -20.42
CA SER A 288 -6.42 -29.47 -19.73
C SER A 288 -4.99 -29.32 -20.27
N TYR A 289 -4.83 -28.65 -21.41
CA TYR A 289 -3.52 -28.25 -21.94
C TYR A 289 -2.79 -27.23 -21.05
N ASP A 290 -3.52 -26.52 -20.18
CA ASP A 290 -3.01 -25.56 -19.22
C ASP A 290 -3.31 -26.06 -17.81
N ARG A 291 -2.26 -26.40 -17.07
CA ARG A 291 -2.35 -27.01 -15.74
C ARG A 291 -3.10 -26.13 -14.76
N PHE A 292 -3.13 -24.81 -14.96
CA PHE A 292 -3.88 -23.89 -14.11
C PHE A 292 -5.36 -24.30 -13.95
N TRP A 293 -6.02 -24.83 -14.99
CA TRP A 293 -7.44 -25.21 -14.91
C TRP A 293 -7.68 -26.58 -14.28
N VAL A 294 -6.65 -27.43 -14.23
CA VAL A 294 -6.72 -28.78 -13.65
C VAL A 294 -6.31 -28.74 -12.19
N ASP A 295 -5.34 -27.88 -11.86
CA ASP A 295 -4.79 -27.73 -10.52
C ASP A 295 -5.68 -26.84 -9.63
N ASN A 296 -6.73 -26.22 -10.20
CA ASN A 296 -7.58 -25.29 -9.47
C ASN A 296 -9.09 -25.46 -9.74
N GLU A 297 -9.86 -25.25 -8.69
CA GLU A 297 -11.33 -25.26 -8.70
C GLU A 297 -11.89 -23.88 -8.37
N PRO A 298 -12.93 -23.42 -9.08
CA PRO A 298 -13.52 -22.13 -8.84
C PRO A 298 -14.41 -22.16 -7.60
N ALA A 299 -14.36 -21.07 -6.83
CA ALA A 299 -15.28 -20.75 -5.76
C ALA A 299 -15.81 -19.33 -5.94
N PHE A 300 -17.05 -19.08 -5.52
CA PHE A 300 -17.59 -17.71 -5.45
C PHE A 300 -17.24 -17.07 -4.12
N HIS A 301 -16.69 -15.86 -4.18
CA HIS A 301 -16.40 -15.04 -3.01
C HIS A 301 -17.17 -13.73 -3.12
N THR A 302 -17.60 -13.21 -1.98
CA THR A 302 -18.20 -11.88 -1.89
C THR A 302 -17.82 -11.23 -0.58
N TYR A 303 -17.73 -9.90 -0.58
CA TYR A 303 -17.60 -9.13 0.65
C TYR A 303 -18.25 -7.76 0.48
N ASP A 304 -18.72 -7.24 1.60
CA ASP A 304 -19.14 -5.86 1.79
C ASP A 304 -18.29 -5.24 2.91
N CYS A 305 -17.77 -4.03 2.69
CA CYS A 305 -16.88 -3.36 3.63
C CYS A 305 -17.30 -1.89 3.75
N GLY A 306 -17.28 -1.35 4.97
CA GLY A 306 -17.74 0.00 5.26
C GLY A 306 -19.25 0.16 5.22
N ALA A 307 -19.99 -0.94 5.47
CA ALA A 307 -21.45 -0.87 5.55
C ALA A 307 -21.88 -0.08 6.79
N ASN A 308 -21.11 -0.21 7.88
CA ASN A 308 -21.31 0.39 9.18
C ASN A 308 -22.75 0.21 9.69
N ILE A 309 -23.26 -1.02 9.61
CA ILE A 309 -24.62 -1.37 10.05
C ILE A 309 -24.66 -1.28 11.57
N GLU A 310 -25.45 -0.37 12.13
CA GLU A 310 -25.59 -0.22 13.58
C GLU A 310 -26.26 -1.46 14.19
N ILE A 311 -25.76 -1.89 15.35
CA ILE A 311 -26.31 -3.00 16.14
C ILE A 311 -26.83 -2.43 17.46
N GLU A 312 -28.15 -2.42 17.62
CA GLU A 312 -28.79 -1.94 18.84
C GLU A 312 -28.55 -2.89 20.01
N VAL A 313 -28.34 -2.32 21.20
CA VAL A 313 -28.14 -3.06 22.46
C VAL A 313 -29.48 -3.17 23.19
N ASN A 314 -30.07 -4.37 23.22
CA ASN A 314 -31.28 -4.65 24.00
C ASN A 314 -30.97 -4.92 25.49
N GLU A 315 -32.01 -5.01 26.33
CA GLU A 315 -31.85 -5.22 27.78
C GLU A 315 -31.27 -6.61 28.09
N GLU A 316 -31.63 -7.61 27.30
CA GLU A 316 -31.14 -8.98 27.45
C GLU A 316 -29.62 -9.06 27.23
N LEU A 317 -29.09 -8.33 26.25
CA LEU A 317 -27.64 -8.22 26.02
C LEU A 317 -26.93 -7.47 27.16
N LYS A 318 -27.58 -6.46 27.76
CA LYS A 318 -27.04 -5.79 28.96
C LYS A 318 -26.96 -6.74 30.14
N ASP A 319 -27.86 -7.72 30.25
CA ASP A 319 -27.88 -8.69 31.34
C ASP A 319 -27.14 -10.00 31.02
N LEU A 320 -26.69 -10.19 29.77
CA LEU A 320 -25.99 -11.40 29.31
C LEU A 320 -24.82 -11.80 30.24
N PRO A 321 -24.82 -13.02 30.82
CA PRO A 321 -23.75 -13.51 31.67
C PRO A 321 -22.47 -13.79 30.89
N MET A 322 -21.38 -14.00 31.61
CA MET A 322 -20.07 -14.22 30.99
C MET A 322 -20.09 -15.64 30.46
N GLU A 323 -19.69 -15.85 29.21
CA GLU A 323 -19.52 -17.22 28.75
C GLU A 323 -18.42 -17.91 29.57
N THR A 324 -18.72 -19.11 30.07
CA THR A 324 -17.79 -19.96 30.82
C THR A 324 -17.43 -21.17 29.98
N ARG A 325 -16.25 -21.74 30.21
CA ARG A 325 -15.80 -22.95 29.50
C ARG A 325 -16.76 -24.12 29.78
N LEU A 326 -17.18 -24.82 28.73
CA LEU A 326 -18.13 -25.94 28.83
C LEU A 326 -17.47 -27.25 29.26
N ARG A 327 -16.17 -27.44 29.00
CA ARG A 327 -15.41 -28.63 29.44
C ARG A 327 -15.14 -28.54 30.95
N SER A 328 -15.51 -29.56 31.70
CA SER A 328 -15.12 -29.74 33.10
C SER A 328 -13.64 -30.13 33.19
N GLU A 329 -12.89 -29.53 34.12
CA GLU A 329 -11.46 -29.80 34.36
C GLU A 329 -11.14 -31.28 34.73
N SER A 330 -12.16 -32.13 34.90
CA SER A 330 -12.03 -33.53 35.31
C SER A 330 -11.94 -34.55 34.16
N GLU A 331 -12.02 -34.14 32.89
CA GLU A 331 -11.91 -35.05 31.74
C GLU A 331 -10.46 -35.23 31.24
N ASP A 332 -9.51 -34.43 31.74
CA ASP A 332 -8.08 -34.53 31.40
C ASP A 332 -7.31 -35.52 32.32
N ASP A 333 -7.96 -36.11 33.34
CA ASP A 333 -7.33 -37.03 34.31
C ASP A 333 -7.52 -38.53 34.00
N GLU A 334 -8.25 -38.91 32.95
CA GLU A 334 -8.37 -40.32 32.53
C GLU A 334 -7.48 -40.63 31.32
N ASP A 335 -6.16 -40.57 31.56
CA ASP A 335 -5.20 -41.37 30.79
C ASP A 335 -5.04 -42.73 31.50
N PRO A 336 -5.56 -43.84 30.97
CA PRO A 336 -5.56 -45.12 31.67
C PRO A 336 -4.21 -45.84 31.70
N ASP A 337 -3.10 -45.21 31.29
CA ASP A 337 -1.77 -45.82 31.19
C ASP A 337 -0.67 -45.07 31.99
N SER A 338 -0.99 -44.50 33.16
CA SER A 338 0.03 -43.90 34.05
C SER A 338 0.10 -44.58 35.42
N ASP A 339 0.42 -45.86 35.43
CA ASP A 339 1.02 -46.52 36.58
C ASP A 339 2.55 -46.40 36.48
N SER A 340 3.17 -45.53 37.28
CA SER A 340 4.45 -45.78 37.98
C SER A 340 4.94 -44.56 38.74
N GLU A 341 4.89 -44.64 40.07
CA GLU A 341 5.73 -43.86 40.97
C GLU A 341 7.22 -44.13 40.65
N SER A 342 8.00 -43.07 40.42
CA SER A 342 9.42 -43.05 40.78
C SER A 342 9.94 -41.62 40.90
N GLU A 343 10.24 -41.22 42.13
CA GLU A 343 11.13 -40.09 42.41
C GLU A 343 12.47 -40.34 41.72
N SER A 344 12.85 -39.46 40.79
CA SER A 344 14.23 -39.34 40.33
C SER A 344 14.54 -37.87 40.08
N GLU A 345 15.57 -37.38 40.76
CA GLU A 345 16.24 -36.12 40.50
C GLU A 345 16.70 -36.10 39.03
N ILE A 346 16.25 -35.12 38.26
CA ILE A 346 16.74 -34.85 36.90
C ILE A 346 17.52 -33.53 36.96
N GLU A 347 18.82 -33.65 36.70
CA GLU A 347 19.76 -32.55 36.47
C GLU A 347 19.32 -31.66 35.29
N PRO A 348 19.65 -30.35 35.29
CA PRO A 348 19.33 -29.48 34.16
C PRO A 348 20.11 -29.90 32.90
N GLU A 349 19.39 -30.05 31.77
CA GLU A 349 19.97 -30.25 30.45
C GLU A 349 20.83 -29.03 30.01
N PRO A 350 21.89 -29.26 29.20
CA PRO A 350 22.81 -28.20 28.78
C PRO A 350 22.17 -27.27 27.74
N GLU A 351 22.54 -25.99 27.80
CA GLU A 351 22.17 -24.99 26.80
C GLU A 351 22.60 -25.45 25.38
N PRO A 352 21.77 -25.23 24.34
CA PRO A 352 22.14 -25.57 22.97
C PRO A 352 23.22 -24.63 22.45
N GLU A 353 24.25 -25.21 21.81
CA GLU A 353 25.29 -24.47 21.08
C GLU A 353 24.67 -23.56 20.00
N PRO A 354 25.26 -22.37 19.75
CA PRO A 354 24.73 -21.42 18.78
C PRO A 354 24.85 -21.97 17.35
N GLU A 355 23.73 -21.92 16.61
CA GLU A 355 23.68 -22.24 15.18
C GLU A 355 24.59 -21.29 14.36
N PRO A 356 25.25 -21.79 13.30
CA PRO A 356 26.12 -20.99 12.46
C PRO A 356 25.34 -19.92 11.69
N GLU A 357 25.90 -18.71 11.66
CA GLU A 357 25.34 -17.55 10.93
C GLU A 357 25.07 -17.90 9.45
N PRO A 358 23.88 -17.54 8.90
CA PRO A 358 23.60 -17.71 7.49
C PRO A 358 24.41 -16.70 6.65
N GLU A 359 25.00 -17.19 5.56
CA GLU A 359 25.70 -16.38 4.56
C GLU A 359 24.80 -15.23 4.02
N PRO A 360 25.40 -14.08 3.66
CA PRO A 360 24.66 -12.86 3.32
C PRO A 360 23.81 -13.02 2.05
N GLU A 361 22.51 -12.75 2.19
CA GLU A 361 21.57 -12.62 1.07
C GLU A 361 22.03 -11.52 0.10
N PRO A 362 21.93 -11.73 -1.23
CA PRO A 362 22.28 -10.72 -2.23
C PRO A 362 21.34 -9.50 -2.14
N GLU A 363 21.91 -8.30 -2.22
CA GLU A 363 21.20 -7.02 -2.22
C GLU A 363 20.10 -7.01 -3.31
N LEU A 364 18.84 -7.05 -2.87
CA LEU A 364 17.67 -6.94 -3.74
C LEU A 364 17.49 -5.48 -4.22
N ASP A 365 17.44 -5.32 -5.55
CA ASP A 365 17.08 -4.09 -6.26
C ASP A 365 15.73 -3.48 -5.80
N PRO A 366 15.53 -2.15 -5.95
CA PRO A 366 14.28 -1.50 -5.57
C PRO A 366 13.14 -1.89 -6.53
N GLU A 367 12.36 -2.91 -6.17
CA GLU A 367 11.11 -3.28 -6.86
C GLU A 367 10.03 -2.19 -6.68
N ILE A 368 9.89 -1.37 -7.73
CA ILE A 368 8.69 -0.76 -8.34
C ILE A 368 7.37 -0.92 -7.53
N GLU A 369 6.91 0.15 -6.87
CA GLU A 369 5.53 0.26 -6.39
C GLU A 369 4.57 0.55 -7.57
N SER A 370 3.61 -0.35 -7.82
CA SER A 370 2.52 -0.13 -8.76
C SER A 370 1.39 0.69 -8.11
N GLN A 371 1.27 1.95 -8.56
CA GLN A 371 0.05 2.70 -8.87
C GLN A 371 -1.24 2.25 -8.15
N ILE A 372 -1.60 2.97 -7.08
CA ILE A 372 -2.99 3.05 -6.62
C ILE A 372 -3.71 3.97 -7.61
N GLU A 373 -4.52 3.41 -8.51
CA GLU A 373 -5.50 4.23 -9.23
C GLU A 373 -6.51 4.79 -8.21
N PRO A 374 -6.91 6.08 -8.33
CA PRO A 374 -7.95 6.64 -7.50
C PRO A 374 -9.25 5.87 -7.77
N GLU A 375 -9.91 5.41 -6.71
CA GLU A 375 -11.31 5.00 -6.77
C GLU A 375 -12.09 6.03 -7.59
N SER A 376 -12.74 5.53 -8.64
CA SER A 376 -13.67 6.29 -9.44
C SER A 376 -14.69 6.95 -8.51
N GLY A 377 -14.80 8.27 -8.63
CA GLY A 377 -15.73 9.08 -7.85
C GLY A 377 -17.15 8.52 -7.95
N ILE A 378 -17.77 8.38 -6.80
CA ILE A 378 -19.22 8.42 -6.65
C ILE A 378 -19.68 9.73 -7.31
N GLU A 379 -20.60 9.65 -8.26
CA GLU A 379 -21.29 10.83 -8.80
C GLU A 379 -22.02 11.55 -7.65
N PRO A 380 -22.03 12.89 -7.60
CA PRO A 380 -22.84 13.60 -6.61
C PRO A 380 -24.31 13.25 -6.85
N GLU A 381 -25.02 12.92 -5.77
CA GLU A 381 -26.48 12.84 -5.82
C GLU A 381 -27.05 14.17 -6.34
N PRO A 382 -28.10 14.14 -7.18
CA PRO A 382 -28.76 15.36 -7.60
C PRO A 382 -29.44 16.02 -6.38
N ASP A 383 -29.14 17.29 -6.14
CA ASP A 383 -29.83 18.14 -5.17
C ASP A 383 -31.34 18.08 -5.42
N SER A 384 -32.09 17.49 -4.47
CA SER A 384 -33.55 17.58 -4.43
C SER A 384 -33.97 19.01 -4.13
N GLU A 385 -34.89 19.49 -4.95
CA GLU A 385 -35.47 20.82 -4.95
C GLU A 385 -36.10 21.18 -3.60
N LEU A 386 -35.90 22.45 -3.24
CA LEU A 386 -36.50 23.16 -2.12
C LEU A 386 -38.04 23.07 -2.18
N GLU A 387 -38.66 22.33 -1.26
CA GLU A 387 -40.07 22.49 -0.99
C GLU A 387 -40.28 23.66 -0.02
N HIS A 388 -40.85 24.73 -0.58
CA HIS A 388 -41.32 25.91 0.14
C HIS A 388 -42.45 25.55 1.10
N GLU A 389 -42.30 25.89 2.39
CA GLU A 389 -43.44 26.10 3.28
C GLU A 389 -44.25 27.33 2.81
N PRO A 390 -45.60 27.25 2.70
CA PRO A 390 -46.43 28.43 2.66
C PRO A 390 -46.95 28.77 4.06
N GLU A 391 -46.67 30.00 4.49
CA GLU A 391 -47.33 30.66 5.62
C GLU A 391 -48.82 30.97 5.31
N LEU A 392 -49.57 31.00 6.40
CA LEU A 392 -51.02 31.13 6.62
C LEU A 392 -51.73 32.30 5.89
N GLU A 393 -52.97 32.05 5.42
CA GLU A 393 -54.08 33.04 5.48
C GLU A 393 -55.46 32.38 5.72
N LEU A 394 -56.02 32.68 6.89
CA LEU A 394 -57.38 33.14 7.23
C LEU A 394 -58.65 32.54 6.56
N ASP A 395 -59.51 32.08 7.49
CA ASP A 395 -60.95 32.38 7.63
C ASP A 395 -61.96 31.75 6.64
N SER A 396 -62.83 30.88 7.15
CA SER A 396 -64.29 31.08 7.15
C SER A 396 -65.07 29.81 7.54
N GLY A 397 -65.82 29.90 8.64
CA GLY A 397 -67.26 29.71 8.59
C GLY A 397 -67.88 28.31 8.67
N SER A 398 -68.51 28.07 9.82
CA SER A 398 -69.83 27.43 10.01
C SER A 398 -69.94 25.92 9.78
N ALA A 399 -70.27 25.09 10.77
CA ALA A 399 -71.45 25.01 11.65
C ALA A 399 -72.35 23.84 11.21
N LEU A 400 -72.96 23.22 12.22
CA LEU A 400 -74.10 22.29 12.17
C LEU A 400 -73.76 20.84 11.82
N ASP A 401 -74.42 19.82 12.36
CA ASP A 401 -75.28 19.59 13.52
C ASP A 401 -75.71 18.11 13.39
N THR A 402 -76.39 17.56 14.38
CA THR A 402 -77.29 16.38 14.33
C THR A 402 -76.62 14.99 14.21
N CYS A 403 -76.62 14.11 15.22
CA CYS A 403 -77.61 13.55 16.16
C CYS A 403 -78.11 12.15 15.76
N ASP A 404 -78.10 11.28 16.77
CA ASP A 404 -79.05 10.19 17.08
C ASP A 404 -79.50 9.21 15.99
N ALA A 405 -79.29 7.91 16.22
CA ALA A 405 -80.28 7.07 16.91
C ALA A 405 -80.03 5.56 16.68
N ASN A 406 -79.99 4.81 17.80
CA ASN A 406 -80.60 3.51 18.10
C ASN A 406 -81.07 2.64 16.91
N THR A 407 -80.85 1.33 16.87
CA THR A 407 -81.48 0.22 17.65
C THR A 407 -81.14 -1.04 16.82
N ALA A 408 -81.09 -2.31 17.24
CA ALA A 408 -81.51 -3.03 18.42
C ALA A 408 -80.84 -4.43 18.35
N ASP A 409 -80.40 -4.94 19.50
CA ASP A 409 -80.89 -6.18 20.13
C ASP A 409 -80.53 -7.58 19.59
N GLY A 410 -80.34 -8.50 20.55
CA GLY A 410 -80.23 -9.95 20.39
C GLY A 410 -78.96 -10.54 21.03
N HIS A 411 -78.77 -10.43 22.35
CA HIS A 411 -79.21 -11.38 23.42
C HIS A 411 -78.18 -12.49 23.72
N ASP A 412 -77.80 -12.47 25.00
CA ASP A 412 -77.74 -13.58 25.95
C ASP A 412 -76.42 -14.31 26.23
N ASP A 413 -75.94 -13.96 27.43
CA ASP A 413 -75.82 -14.83 28.59
C ASP A 413 -74.43 -15.40 28.91
N ASP A 414 -73.84 -14.69 29.86
CA ASP A 414 -73.64 -15.18 31.22
C ASP A 414 -72.46 -16.12 31.51
N ASP A 415 -71.60 -15.55 32.35
CA ASP A 415 -71.28 -16.07 33.67
C ASP A 415 -70.33 -17.26 33.77
N GLU A 416 -69.47 -17.31 34.76
CA GLU A 416 -68.91 -16.34 35.70
C GLU A 416 -67.90 -17.21 36.45
N ASP A 417 -66.83 -16.58 36.90
CA ASP A 417 -66.34 -16.80 38.25
C ASP A 417 -65.68 -18.12 38.68
N GLN A 418 -64.40 -17.90 39.03
CA GLN A 418 -63.95 -17.78 40.42
C GLN A 418 -63.02 -18.88 40.93
N ARG A 419 -62.03 -18.36 41.68
CA ARG A 419 -61.42 -18.94 42.89
C ARG A 419 -60.43 -20.08 42.64
N ASP A 420 -59.39 -20.28 43.42
CA ASP A 420 -58.76 -19.54 44.52
C ASP A 420 -57.40 -20.23 44.71
N SER A 421 -56.57 -19.58 45.49
CA SER A 421 -55.19 -19.85 45.81
C SER A 421 -54.97 -21.13 46.63
N THR A 422 -53.69 -21.51 46.72
CA THR A 422 -52.98 -22.20 47.82
C THR A 422 -52.89 -23.74 47.88
N ASP A 423 -51.62 -24.16 47.89
CA ASP A 423 -50.94 -25.04 48.87
C ASP A 423 -50.54 -26.48 48.48
N SER A 424 -49.22 -26.63 48.33
CA SER A 424 -48.32 -27.64 48.90
C SER A 424 -48.69 -29.13 48.92
N GLY A 425 -47.74 -29.95 48.43
CA GLY A 425 -47.59 -31.34 48.88
C GLY A 425 -46.83 -32.28 47.95
N ASN A 426 -45.51 -32.36 48.13
CA ASN A 426 -44.58 -33.49 47.86
C ASN A 426 -45.08 -34.74 47.10
N GLU A 427 -44.38 -35.10 46.02
CA GLU A 427 -43.86 -36.47 45.85
C GLU A 427 -42.63 -36.50 44.92
N ALA A 428 -41.71 -37.43 45.20
CA ALA A 428 -40.31 -37.47 44.80
C ALA A 428 -40.07 -38.08 43.38
N PRO A 429 -38.82 -38.07 42.86
CA PRO A 429 -38.51 -38.13 41.43
C PRO A 429 -38.50 -39.57 40.89
N THR A 430 -38.96 -39.74 39.66
CA THR A 430 -38.69 -40.96 38.88
C THR A 430 -37.60 -40.63 37.87
N GLU A 431 -36.46 -41.30 38.02
CA GLU A 431 -35.35 -41.30 37.06
C GLU A 431 -35.83 -41.65 35.66
N GLY A 432 -35.50 -40.80 34.68
CA GLY A 432 -35.69 -41.03 33.27
C GLY A 432 -34.59 -40.32 32.47
N SER A 433 -33.64 -41.13 31.99
CA SER A 433 -32.65 -40.92 30.92
C SER A 433 -32.08 -39.51 30.61
N PRO A 434 -30.75 -39.32 30.65
CA PRO A 434 -30.08 -38.15 30.10
C PRO A 434 -29.81 -38.38 28.61
N ALA A 435 -30.76 -37.99 27.76
CA ALA A 435 -30.53 -37.76 26.34
C ALA A 435 -31.62 -36.79 25.88
N ASP A 436 -31.23 -35.72 25.19
CA ASP A 436 -32.07 -34.64 24.62
C ASP A 436 -32.10 -33.29 25.37
N SER A 437 -31.06 -32.91 26.12
CA SER A 437 -30.93 -31.55 26.69
C SER A 437 -30.12 -30.57 25.84
N GLU A 438 -29.53 -30.98 24.70
CA GLU A 438 -28.71 -30.07 23.88
C GLU A 438 -29.51 -29.15 22.94
N ASN A 439 -30.77 -29.48 22.65
CA ASN A 439 -31.58 -28.73 21.68
C ASN A 439 -32.22 -27.45 22.26
N ASP A 440 -32.09 -27.22 23.57
CA ASP A 440 -32.68 -26.06 24.26
C ASP A 440 -31.81 -24.79 24.12
N HIS A 441 -30.49 -24.91 24.04
CA HIS A 441 -29.60 -23.74 24.12
C HIS A 441 -29.70 -22.77 22.93
N ASP A 442 -30.01 -23.25 21.72
CA ASP A 442 -30.19 -22.40 20.54
C ASP A 442 -31.54 -21.63 20.58
N VAL A 443 -32.56 -22.19 21.25
CA VAL A 443 -33.88 -21.54 21.42
C VAL A 443 -33.83 -20.44 22.48
N TYR A 444 -32.98 -20.60 23.50
CA TYR A 444 -32.82 -19.64 24.61
C TYR A 444 -32.03 -18.37 24.27
N GLN A 445 -31.65 -18.11 23.02
CA GLN A 445 -30.81 -16.94 22.69
C GLN A 445 -31.31 -16.14 21.49
N GLU A 446 -32.46 -16.49 20.89
CA GLU A 446 -33.09 -15.72 19.82
C GLU A 446 -33.48 -14.30 20.25
N HIS A 447 -33.83 -14.13 21.52
CA HIS A 447 -34.15 -12.83 22.10
C HIS A 447 -32.95 -11.87 22.21
N LEU A 448 -31.71 -12.31 21.98
CA LEU A 448 -30.54 -11.43 21.96
C LEU A 448 -30.43 -10.62 20.66
N TYR A 449 -31.14 -11.02 19.62
CA TYR A 449 -31.11 -10.32 18.34
C TYR A 449 -31.98 -9.07 18.41
N SER A 450 -31.38 -7.91 18.15
CA SER A 450 -32.11 -6.68 17.87
C SER A 450 -32.68 -6.69 16.45
N ASP A 451 -33.69 -5.85 16.17
CA ASP A 451 -34.38 -5.78 14.88
C ASP A 451 -33.40 -5.66 13.69
N GLY A 452 -32.33 -4.87 13.84
CA GLY A 452 -31.30 -4.70 12.80
C GLY A 452 -30.44 -5.94 12.55
N LEU A 453 -29.95 -6.59 13.63
CA LEU A 453 -29.12 -7.79 13.50
C LEU A 453 -29.96 -9.00 13.05
N ASP A 454 -31.22 -9.07 13.47
CA ASP A 454 -32.17 -10.08 13.03
C ASP A 454 -32.50 -9.94 11.54
N HIS A 455 -32.71 -8.70 11.09
CA HIS A 455 -32.90 -8.40 9.67
C HIS A 455 -31.70 -8.87 8.84
N LEU A 456 -30.47 -8.58 9.28
CA LEU A 456 -29.26 -9.05 8.62
C LEU A 456 -29.18 -10.59 8.59
N ARG A 457 -29.42 -11.26 9.74
CA ARG A 457 -29.47 -12.74 9.83
C ARG A 457 -30.43 -13.30 8.77
N THR A 458 -31.65 -12.78 8.76
CA THR A 458 -32.72 -13.21 7.84
C THR A 458 -32.34 -12.95 6.37
N GLU A 459 -31.71 -11.81 6.08
CA GLU A 459 -31.21 -11.50 4.75
C GLU A 459 -30.16 -12.52 4.31
N LEU A 460 -29.18 -12.82 5.17
CA LEU A 460 -28.12 -13.80 4.89
C LEU A 460 -28.67 -15.21 4.68
N GLU A 461 -29.61 -15.67 5.52
CA GLU A 461 -30.21 -17.01 5.41
C GLU A 461 -30.99 -17.21 4.11
N ARG A 462 -31.64 -16.14 3.66
CA ARG A 462 -32.42 -16.13 2.42
C ARG A 462 -31.53 -15.98 1.18
N LYS A 463 -30.39 -15.30 1.33
CA LYS A 463 -29.44 -15.02 0.24
C LYS A 463 -28.42 -16.14 0.03
N TYR A 464 -27.98 -16.80 1.09
CA TYR A 464 -26.85 -17.72 1.00
C TYR A 464 -27.20 -19.14 1.44
N ASN A 465 -26.58 -20.11 0.77
CA ASN A 465 -26.57 -21.49 1.20
C ASN A 465 -25.34 -21.76 2.06
N ILE A 466 -25.55 -21.76 3.37
CA ILE A 466 -24.49 -21.95 4.37
C ILE A 466 -23.75 -23.29 4.21
N ASP A 467 -24.40 -24.35 3.70
CA ASP A 467 -23.74 -25.63 3.41
C ASP A 467 -22.69 -25.56 2.28
N ASN A 468 -22.85 -24.56 1.41
CA ASN A 468 -21.96 -24.27 0.30
C ASN A 468 -20.93 -23.17 0.64
N ILE A 469 -20.93 -22.67 1.88
CA ILE A 469 -19.97 -21.69 2.38
C ILE A 469 -18.87 -22.41 3.16
N ASP A 470 -17.62 -22.05 2.89
CA ASP A 470 -16.46 -22.55 3.63
C ASP A 470 -16.14 -21.66 4.83
N GLN A 471 -16.23 -20.34 4.65
CA GLN A 471 -15.87 -19.36 5.66
C GLN A 471 -16.79 -18.14 5.60
N ILE A 472 -17.18 -17.65 6.76
CA ILE A 472 -17.86 -16.36 6.99
C ILE A 472 -16.92 -15.53 7.87
N SER A 473 -16.62 -14.30 7.46
CA SER A 473 -15.84 -13.35 8.24
C SER A 473 -16.59 -12.06 8.40
N TYR A 474 -16.52 -11.44 9.58
CA TYR A 474 -17.10 -10.13 9.82
C TYR A 474 -16.27 -9.32 10.81
N ALA A 475 -16.44 -8.00 10.82
CA ALA A 475 -15.76 -7.11 11.76
C ALA A 475 -16.79 -6.44 12.66
N LEU A 476 -16.73 -6.75 13.96
CA LEU A 476 -17.48 -6.03 14.98
C LEU A 476 -16.68 -4.78 15.37
N ALA A 477 -17.28 -3.61 15.15
CA ALA A 477 -16.72 -2.31 15.54
C ALA A 477 -17.45 -1.80 16.79
N ALA A 478 -16.71 -1.47 17.84
CA ALA A 478 -17.20 -0.84 19.06
C ALA A 478 -16.68 0.60 19.14
N ASP A 479 -17.57 1.57 18.99
CA ASP A 479 -17.28 3.00 19.17
C ASP A 479 -17.32 3.36 20.65
N ILE A 480 -16.15 3.38 21.28
CA ILE A 480 -16.02 3.64 22.72
C ILE A 480 -16.11 5.14 22.98
N ASN A 481 -17.26 5.58 23.48
CA ASN A 481 -17.46 6.94 23.99
C ASN A 481 -17.17 7.00 25.50
N CYS A 482 -16.70 8.15 25.98
CA CYS A 482 -16.34 8.35 27.38
C CYS A 482 -16.84 9.71 27.89
N ILE A 483 -17.52 9.70 29.03
CA ILE A 483 -17.90 10.89 29.80
C ILE A 483 -17.28 10.79 31.20
N GLU A 484 -16.63 11.86 31.63
CA GLU A 484 -16.05 11.99 32.96
C GLU A 484 -17.12 11.91 34.05
N ARG A 485 -16.89 11.11 35.09
CA ARG A 485 -17.89 10.89 36.14
C ARG A 485 -18.17 12.13 37.00
N ASN A 486 -17.16 12.96 37.26
CA ASN A 486 -17.25 14.16 38.12
C ASN A 486 -16.59 15.38 37.46
N PRO A 487 -17.24 16.04 36.49
CA PRO A 487 -16.68 17.22 35.83
C PRO A 487 -16.50 18.43 36.78
N SER A 488 -17.19 18.43 37.92
CA SER A 488 -17.23 19.52 38.91
C SER A 488 -15.92 19.80 39.66
N ILE A 489 -14.90 18.94 39.52
CA ILE A 489 -13.57 19.10 40.14
C ILE A 489 -12.64 19.94 39.25
N ARG A 490 -13.02 20.24 38.01
CA ARG A 490 -12.23 21.06 37.09
C ARG A 490 -12.16 22.51 37.56
N ALA A 491 -11.08 23.20 37.22
CA ALA A 491 -10.94 24.63 37.52
C ALA A 491 -12.11 25.43 36.90
N PRO A 492 -12.55 26.55 37.50
CA PRO A 492 -13.70 27.34 37.02
C PRO A 492 -13.60 27.75 35.55
N SER A 493 -12.39 27.91 35.01
CA SER A 493 -12.12 28.24 33.60
C SER A 493 -12.44 27.11 32.60
N GLN A 494 -12.70 25.89 33.07
CA GLN A 494 -12.99 24.70 32.26
C GLN A 494 -14.44 24.21 32.39
N GLN A 495 -15.28 24.87 33.19
CA GLN A 495 -16.64 24.41 33.54
C GLN A 495 -17.74 24.94 32.61
N ASP A 496 -17.52 26.07 31.90
CA ASP A 496 -18.62 26.80 31.23
C ASP A 496 -19.06 26.23 29.85
N VAL A 497 -18.44 25.15 29.34
CA VAL A 497 -18.68 24.67 27.95
C VAL A 497 -18.69 23.14 27.77
N ASP A 498 -18.31 22.34 28.77
CA ASP A 498 -18.01 20.91 28.58
C ASP A 498 -19.00 20.00 29.33
N ASP A 499 -19.73 19.15 28.60
CA ASP A 499 -20.63 18.08 29.13
C ASP A 499 -19.84 16.91 29.78
N GLY A 500 -18.53 17.10 30.00
CA GLY A 500 -17.63 16.11 30.56
C GLY A 500 -17.15 15.08 29.53
N THR A 501 -17.36 15.31 28.23
CA THR A 501 -16.97 14.35 27.19
C THR A 501 -15.44 14.28 27.09
N LEU A 502 -14.89 13.07 26.92
CA LEU A 502 -13.46 12.82 26.79
C LEU A 502 -13.14 12.14 25.46
N SER A 503 -12.01 12.47 24.87
CA SER A 503 -11.44 11.74 23.73
C SER A 503 -10.43 10.70 24.19
N LEU A 504 -10.39 9.57 23.50
CA LEU A 504 -9.52 8.44 23.85
C LEU A 504 -8.49 8.19 22.75
N LEU A 505 -7.26 7.87 23.16
CA LEU A 505 -6.22 7.32 22.29
C LEU A 505 -5.53 6.16 23.00
N ALA A 506 -4.86 5.29 22.25
CA ALA A 506 -4.02 4.28 22.84
C ALA A 506 -2.72 4.89 23.38
N ASP A 507 -2.23 4.36 24.51
CA ASP A 507 -0.95 4.70 25.11
C ASP A 507 0.08 3.63 24.74
N ARG A 508 1.11 4.01 23.99
CA ARG A 508 2.21 3.12 23.59
C ARG A 508 2.85 2.39 24.77
N ARG A 509 3.07 3.08 25.89
CA ARG A 509 3.74 2.47 27.06
C ARG A 509 2.85 1.40 27.68
N ALA A 510 1.56 1.69 27.80
CA ALA A 510 0.58 0.72 28.29
C ALA A 510 0.46 -0.46 27.32
N LEU A 511 0.46 -0.22 26.00
CA LEU A 511 0.49 -1.29 25.00
C LEU A 511 1.75 -2.16 25.10
N VAL A 512 2.94 -1.58 25.25
CA VAL A 512 4.19 -2.35 25.40
C VAL A 512 4.13 -3.25 26.64
N GLN A 513 3.64 -2.73 27.76
CA GLN A 513 3.44 -3.51 28.97
C GLN A 513 2.42 -4.64 28.75
N HIS A 514 1.31 -4.32 28.08
CA HIS A 514 0.21 -5.25 27.85
C HIS A 514 0.57 -6.38 26.88
N PHE A 515 1.34 -6.09 25.83
CA PHE A 515 1.82 -7.07 24.84
C PHE A 515 3.15 -7.73 25.23
N GLY A 516 3.77 -7.36 26.36
CA GLY A 516 5.05 -7.89 26.80
C GLY A 516 6.26 -7.48 25.94
N GLY A 517 6.13 -6.41 25.15
CA GLY A 517 7.20 -5.94 24.25
C GLY A 517 6.72 -5.00 23.14
N LEU A 518 7.62 -4.67 22.21
CA LEU A 518 7.31 -3.88 21.00
C LEU A 518 6.77 -4.73 19.85
N GLU A 519 6.74 -6.05 20.01
CA GLU A 519 6.17 -6.97 19.05
C GLU A 519 4.67 -7.16 19.28
N GLY A 520 3.96 -7.67 18.26
CA GLY A 520 2.54 -8.01 18.39
C GLY A 520 1.54 -6.87 18.09
N PHE A 521 1.98 -5.62 18.02
CA PHE A 521 1.14 -4.49 17.58
C PHE A 521 1.89 -3.48 16.72
N THR A 522 1.16 -2.57 16.08
CA THR A 522 1.69 -1.40 15.36
C THR A 522 0.98 -0.16 15.85
N LEU A 523 1.72 0.80 16.41
CA LEU A 523 1.20 2.12 16.77
C LEU A 523 1.24 3.06 15.57
N TYR A 524 0.20 3.86 15.42
CA TYR A 524 0.07 4.95 14.46
C TYR A 524 -0.06 6.28 15.22
N PRO A 525 1.07 6.97 15.47
CA PRO A 525 1.11 8.27 16.14
C PRO A 525 0.18 9.29 15.50
N LEU A 526 -0.60 10.00 16.31
CA LEU A 526 -1.42 11.12 15.85
C LEU A 526 -0.83 12.45 16.30
N ALA A 527 -1.03 13.49 15.50
CA ALA A 527 -0.50 14.84 15.78
C ALA A 527 1.00 14.83 16.14
N PHE A 528 1.76 13.92 15.51
CA PHE A 528 3.20 13.69 15.70
C PHE A 528 3.64 13.18 17.08
N HIS A 529 2.72 12.80 17.98
CA HIS A 529 3.08 12.37 19.33
C HIS A 529 3.61 10.93 19.36
N PRO A 530 4.85 10.67 19.82
CA PRO A 530 5.47 9.35 19.74
C PRO A 530 4.81 8.28 20.62
N ARG A 531 4.01 8.71 21.61
CA ARG A 531 3.35 7.84 22.61
C ARG A 531 1.85 7.60 22.39
N TYR A 532 1.11 8.51 21.74
CA TYR A 532 -0.35 8.42 21.69
C TYR A 532 -0.84 8.36 20.24
N GLY A 533 -1.80 7.48 19.98
CA GLY A 533 -2.38 7.37 18.64
C GLY A 533 -3.30 6.18 18.47
N ASN A 534 -3.49 5.80 17.22
CA ASN A 534 -4.24 4.59 16.83
C ASN A 534 -3.31 3.37 16.95
N PHE A 535 -3.85 2.16 16.98
CA PHE A 535 -3.01 0.95 16.89
C PHE A 535 -3.72 -0.18 16.15
N SER A 536 -2.94 -1.14 15.68
CA SER A 536 -3.47 -2.40 15.18
C SER A 536 -2.65 -3.58 15.67
N SER A 537 -3.25 -4.75 15.67
CA SER A 537 -2.56 -6.01 15.92
C SER A 537 -3.05 -7.07 14.94
N PRO A 538 -2.16 -7.98 14.49
CA PRO A 538 -2.53 -9.06 13.57
C PRO A 538 -3.38 -10.17 14.22
N ARG A 539 -3.52 -10.15 15.55
CA ARG A 539 -4.33 -11.05 16.39
C ARG A 539 -5.12 -10.19 17.40
N PRO A 540 -6.13 -10.75 18.08
CA PRO A 540 -6.76 -10.08 19.22
C PRO A 540 -5.70 -9.55 20.20
N PRO A 541 -5.89 -8.34 20.76
CA PRO A 541 -5.04 -7.86 21.85
C PRO A 541 -5.22 -8.73 23.10
N PRO A 542 -4.21 -8.77 24.00
CA PRO A 542 -4.27 -9.62 25.19
C PRO A 542 -5.46 -9.39 26.11
N PHE A 543 -6.08 -8.21 26.08
CA PHE A 543 -7.30 -7.94 26.88
C PHE A 543 -8.54 -8.68 26.34
N LEU A 544 -8.48 -9.25 25.14
CA LEU A 544 -9.53 -10.11 24.57
C LEU A 544 -9.18 -11.60 24.64
N ASP A 545 -8.01 -11.98 25.14
CA ASP A 545 -7.53 -13.37 25.05
C ASP A 545 -8.49 -14.35 25.75
N ASP A 546 -8.90 -14.05 26.98
CA ASP A 546 -9.79 -14.91 27.76
C ASP A 546 -11.14 -15.14 27.06
N VAL A 547 -11.80 -14.06 26.64
CA VAL A 547 -13.11 -14.16 25.97
C VAL A 547 -13.00 -14.86 24.61
N CYS A 548 -11.92 -14.60 23.86
CA CYS A 548 -11.67 -15.27 22.59
C CYS A 548 -11.37 -16.77 22.77
N LEU A 549 -10.59 -17.12 23.79
CA LEU A 549 -10.22 -18.50 24.10
C LEU A 549 -11.44 -19.30 24.52
N VAL A 550 -12.25 -18.77 25.45
CA VAL A 550 -13.48 -19.43 25.91
C VAL A 550 -14.47 -19.61 24.75
N MET A 551 -14.71 -18.58 23.94
CA MET A 551 -15.59 -18.68 22.78
C MET A 551 -15.11 -19.77 21.80
N ARG A 552 -13.80 -19.83 21.52
CA ARG A 552 -13.23 -20.83 20.61
C ARG A 552 -13.38 -22.25 21.17
N ASP A 553 -13.06 -22.45 22.45
CA ASP A 553 -13.15 -23.74 23.12
C ASP A 553 -14.60 -24.23 23.17
N ASN A 554 -15.54 -23.37 23.52
CA ASN A 554 -16.96 -23.71 23.54
C ASN A 554 -17.50 -24.01 22.14
N MET A 555 -17.07 -23.23 21.14
CA MET A 555 -17.46 -23.48 19.75
C MET A 555 -16.92 -24.83 19.24
N SER A 556 -15.69 -25.20 19.65
CA SER A 556 -15.12 -26.51 19.34
C SER A 556 -15.87 -27.63 20.07
N TYR A 557 -16.12 -27.48 21.37
CA TYR A 557 -16.83 -28.45 22.20
C TYR A 557 -18.23 -28.75 21.66
N ARG A 558 -19.03 -27.73 21.35
CA ARG A 558 -20.38 -27.87 20.75
C ARG A 558 -20.37 -28.51 19.36
N ASN A 559 -19.21 -28.72 18.74
CA ASN A 559 -19.06 -29.31 17.42
C ASN A 559 -18.11 -30.52 17.44
N ASN A 560 -18.26 -31.41 18.43
CA ASN A 560 -17.49 -32.65 18.59
C ASN A 560 -15.96 -32.43 18.61
N GLY A 561 -15.50 -31.36 19.24
CA GLY A 561 -14.07 -31.05 19.32
C GLY A 561 -13.45 -30.63 17.99
N ALA A 562 -14.24 -30.19 17.01
CA ALA A 562 -13.71 -29.70 15.75
C ALA A 562 -12.77 -28.50 15.97
N GLU A 563 -11.56 -28.59 15.44
CA GLU A 563 -10.59 -27.50 15.45
C GLU A 563 -10.95 -26.43 14.40
N ASP A 564 -10.46 -25.20 14.60
CA ASP A 564 -10.59 -24.07 13.66
C ASP A 564 -12.03 -23.72 13.26
N VAL A 565 -13.04 -24.04 14.08
CA VAL A 565 -14.44 -23.66 13.82
C VAL A 565 -14.60 -22.14 13.92
N LEU A 566 -14.04 -21.54 14.97
CA LEU A 566 -14.04 -20.10 15.25
C LEU A 566 -12.60 -19.62 15.38
N SER A 567 -12.30 -18.50 14.73
CA SER A 567 -10.99 -17.84 14.80
C SER A 567 -11.15 -16.33 14.81
N PHE A 568 -10.17 -15.66 15.39
CA PHE A 568 -10.14 -14.21 15.49
C PHE A 568 -8.93 -13.65 14.74
N GLY A 569 -9.19 -12.64 13.92
CA GLY A 569 -8.20 -12.07 13.02
C GLY A 569 -7.65 -10.74 13.51
N TYR A 570 -7.34 -9.89 12.53
CA TYR A 570 -6.83 -8.53 12.72
C TYR A 570 -7.72 -7.71 13.66
N PHE A 571 -7.08 -6.91 14.50
CA PHE A 571 -7.71 -5.93 15.36
C PHE A 571 -7.21 -4.53 15.03
N HIS A 572 -8.09 -3.54 15.09
CA HIS A 572 -7.74 -2.13 14.89
C HIS A 572 -8.44 -1.23 15.90
N ALA A 573 -7.72 -0.29 16.51
CA ALA A 573 -8.32 0.78 17.27
C ALA A 573 -7.91 2.14 16.70
N TYR A 574 -8.88 3.00 16.39
CA TYR A 574 -8.61 4.28 15.73
C TYR A 574 -9.62 5.39 16.04
N SER A 575 -9.11 6.62 16.11
CA SER A 575 -9.91 7.84 16.22
C SER A 575 -9.94 8.56 14.86
N SER A 576 -11.09 8.55 14.19
CA SER A 576 -11.39 9.21 12.90
C SER A 576 -10.65 8.70 11.64
N ASP A 577 -11.43 8.44 10.57
CA ASP A 577 -10.90 8.08 9.23
C ASP A 577 -10.54 9.33 8.40
N LEU A 578 -9.31 9.81 8.58
CA LEU A 578 -8.74 10.87 7.76
C LEU A 578 -7.99 10.27 6.56
N LYS A 579 -8.58 10.41 5.37
CA LYS A 579 -8.02 9.89 4.12
C LYS A 579 -6.71 10.60 3.75
N ARG A 580 -5.84 9.90 3.00
CA ARG A 580 -4.61 10.46 2.40
C ARG A 580 -4.92 11.76 1.65
N ILE A 581 -4.32 12.84 2.12
CA ILE A 581 -4.31 14.14 1.47
C ILE A 581 -3.00 14.21 0.70
N ALA A 582 -2.99 13.75 -0.56
CA ALA A 582 -1.80 13.79 -1.40
C ALA A 582 -2.00 14.72 -2.60
N THR A 583 -1.11 15.70 -2.77
CA THR A 583 -1.21 16.80 -3.73
C THR A 583 0.03 16.94 -4.61
N GLY A 584 0.27 15.95 -5.48
CA GLY A 584 1.25 16.06 -6.57
C GLY A 584 0.91 17.12 -7.64
N ALA A 585 -0.18 17.89 -7.48
CA ALA A 585 -0.62 18.88 -8.47
C ALA A 585 0.35 20.06 -8.62
N LEU A 586 0.91 20.52 -7.50
CA LEU A 586 1.81 21.68 -7.44
C LEU A 586 3.24 21.36 -7.88
N THR A 587 3.60 20.07 -7.95
CA THR A 587 4.96 19.61 -8.28
C THR A 587 5.15 19.34 -9.77
N LEU A 588 4.08 19.42 -10.57
CA LEU A 588 4.14 19.37 -12.04
C LEU A 588 3.98 20.78 -12.62
N PRO A 589 4.94 21.31 -13.39
CA PRO A 589 4.78 22.60 -14.05
C PRO A 589 3.59 22.63 -15.04
N PRO A 590 2.78 23.70 -15.09
CA PRO A 590 1.63 23.80 -16.00
C PRO A 590 1.99 23.59 -17.48
N GLY A 591 3.17 24.08 -17.90
CA GLY A 591 3.63 23.93 -19.28
C GLY A 591 3.82 22.47 -19.70
N GLU A 592 4.10 21.57 -18.75
CA GLU A 592 4.20 20.13 -19.03
C GLU A 592 2.84 19.44 -19.02
N ALA A 593 1.97 19.80 -18.06
CA ALA A 593 0.65 19.21 -18.00
C ALA A 593 -0.14 19.47 -19.29
N LYS A 594 0.02 20.67 -19.88
CA LYS A 594 -0.60 21.07 -21.15
C LYS A 594 -0.17 20.24 -22.36
N GLN A 595 0.97 19.55 -22.28
CA GLN A 595 1.44 18.69 -23.38
C GLN A 595 0.51 17.49 -23.61
N ARG A 596 -0.26 17.07 -22.59
CA ARG A 596 -1.22 15.95 -22.71
C ARG A 596 -2.55 16.32 -22.08
N GLY A 597 -3.62 16.35 -22.87
CA GLY A 597 -4.95 16.78 -22.43
C GLY A 597 -5.47 16.08 -21.16
N TYR A 598 -5.25 14.77 -21.02
CA TYR A 598 -5.67 14.03 -19.81
C TYR A 598 -4.85 14.39 -18.56
N ILE A 599 -3.56 14.72 -18.71
CA ILE A 599 -2.70 15.19 -17.60
C ILE A 599 -3.15 16.58 -17.19
N CYS A 600 -3.34 17.48 -18.15
CA CYS A 600 -3.86 18.83 -17.92
C CYS A 600 -5.19 18.79 -17.17
N ALA A 601 -6.15 17.99 -17.63
CA ALA A 601 -7.46 17.85 -16.99
C ALA A 601 -7.34 17.31 -15.55
N ARG A 602 -6.48 16.32 -15.32
CA ARG A 602 -6.24 15.77 -13.98
C ARG A 602 -5.58 16.79 -13.06
N GLN A 603 -4.56 17.50 -13.52
CA GLN A 603 -3.91 18.55 -12.75
C GLN A 603 -4.89 19.66 -12.40
N GLN A 604 -5.67 20.17 -13.36
CA GLN A 604 -6.68 21.20 -13.13
C GLN A 604 -7.75 20.74 -12.13
N ARG A 605 -8.17 19.48 -12.16
CA ARG A 605 -9.08 18.93 -11.15
C ARG A 605 -8.47 19.00 -9.75
N LEU A 606 -7.21 18.58 -9.59
CA LEU A 606 -6.53 18.60 -8.30
C LEU A 606 -6.25 20.03 -7.80
N LEU A 607 -5.89 20.96 -8.69
CA LEU A 607 -5.72 22.37 -8.35
C LEU A 607 -7.05 23.00 -7.89
N ARG A 608 -8.17 22.70 -8.56
CA ARG A 608 -9.51 23.15 -8.13
C ARG A 608 -9.92 22.59 -6.77
N THR A 609 -9.54 21.35 -6.46
CA THR A 609 -9.73 20.79 -5.11
C THR A 609 -8.88 21.54 -4.09
N LEU A 610 -7.62 21.85 -4.41
CA LEU A 610 -6.71 22.61 -3.53
C LEU A 610 -7.16 24.05 -3.27
N SER A 611 -7.78 24.71 -4.24
CA SER A 611 -8.30 26.08 -4.10
C SER A 611 -9.72 26.16 -3.54
N GLY A 612 -10.40 25.01 -3.39
CA GLY A 612 -11.79 24.97 -2.95
C GLY A 612 -12.81 25.38 -4.01
N GLU A 613 -12.40 25.55 -5.27
CA GLU A 613 -13.25 25.95 -6.40
C GLU A 613 -14.35 24.93 -6.76
N GLN A 614 -14.27 23.71 -6.23
CA GLN A 614 -15.32 22.69 -6.42
C GLN A 614 -16.59 22.98 -5.61
N SER A 615 -16.48 23.74 -4.52
CA SER A 615 -17.61 24.19 -3.71
C SER A 615 -17.39 25.65 -3.33
N PRO A 616 -17.65 26.61 -4.24
CA PRO A 616 -17.35 28.03 -4.03
C PRO A 616 -18.03 28.62 -2.79
N ASP A 617 -19.23 28.14 -2.46
CA ASP A 617 -20.00 28.62 -1.31
C ASP A 617 -19.39 28.14 0.02
N GLN A 618 -18.73 26.97 0.03
CA GLN A 618 -18.03 26.41 1.19
C GLN A 618 -16.68 25.76 0.80
N PRO A 619 -15.64 26.57 0.49
CA PRO A 619 -14.37 26.07 -0.02
C PRO A 619 -13.68 25.08 0.93
N SER A 620 -13.87 25.24 2.25
CA SER A 620 -13.31 24.36 3.27
C SER A 620 -13.79 22.92 3.18
N LEU A 621 -14.93 22.65 2.55
CA LEU A 621 -15.45 21.28 2.40
C LEU A 621 -14.75 20.49 1.29
N THR A 622 -14.04 21.15 0.38
CA THR A 622 -13.33 20.48 -0.73
C THR A 622 -11.82 20.56 -0.60
N MET A 623 -11.31 21.63 0.02
CA MET A 623 -9.89 21.76 0.34
C MET A 623 -9.41 20.64 1.29
N PRO A 624 -8.37 19.87 0.95
CA PRO A 624 -8.08 18.62 1.64
C PRO A 624 -7.86 18.71 3.16
N PHE A 625 -6.96 19.60 3.62
CA PHE A 625 -6.68 19.77 5.05
C PHE A 625 -7.79 20.55 5.78
N ALA A 626 -8.35 21.59 5.15
CA ALA A 626 -9.47 22.33 5.71
C ALA A 626 -10.69 21.42 5.93
N ARG A 627 -10.96 20.51 4.99
CA ARG A 627 -12.01 19.50 5.09
C ARG A 627 -11.75 18.53 6.23
N GLY A 628 -10.50 18.11 6.40
CA GLY A 628 -10.09 17.30 7.56
C GLY A 628 -10.41 18.00 8.88
N GLY A 629 -9.97 19.25 9.04
CA GLY A 629 -10.27 20.05 10.24
C GLY A 629 -11.75 20.38 10.41
N HIS A 630 -12.53 20.50 9.32
CA HIS A 630 -13.97 20.71 9.39
C HIS A 630 -14.70 19.44 9.84
N ARG A 631 -14.33 18.26 9.31
CA ARG A 631 -14.89 16.96 9.74
C ARG A 631 -14.67 16.73 11.23
N ILE A 632 -13.45 16.97 11.73
CA ILE A 632 -13.14 16.82 13.16
C ILE A 632 -14.02 17.76 14.01
N ARG A 633 -14.13 19.05 13.62
CA ARG A 633 -14.98 20.01 14.33
C ARG A 633 -16.47 19.64 14.29
N ALA A 634 -16.97 19.15 13.16
CA ALA A 634 -18.34 18.68 13.04
C ALA A 634 -18.60 17.49 13.97
N SER A 635 -17.72 16.49 13.97
CA SER A 635 -17.79 15.35 14.88
C SER A 635 -17.76 15.77 16.35
N MET A 636 -16.89 16.72 16.73
CA MET A 636 -16.88 17.29 18.08
C MET A 636 -18.21 17.97 18.44
N SER A 637 -18.78 18.77 17.54
CA SER A 637 -20.06 19.46 17.78
C SER A 637 -21.25 18.51 17.93
N GLN A 638 -21.14 17.30 17.36
CA GLN A 638 -22.14 16.24 17.45
C GLN A 638 -21.84 15.25 18.59
N GLY A 639 -20.79 15.48 19.39
CA GLY A 639 -20.37 14.55 20.46
C GLY A 639 -19.76 13.24 19.96
N GLN A 640 -19.46 13.11 18.66
CA GLN A 640 -18.98 11.90 18.00
C GLN A 640 -17.44 11.82 17.99
N ILE A 641 -16.81 11.69 19.16
CA ILE A 641 -15.34 11.62 19.32
C ILE A 641 -14.87 10.28 19.90
N ALA A 642 -15.63 9.22 19.61
CA ALA A 642 -15.35 7.86 20.04
C ALA A 642 -14.00 7.34 19.50
N LEU A 643 -13.38 6.44 20.28
CA LEU A 643 -12.33 5.56 19.76
C LEU A 643 -13.00 4.28 19.28
N ARG A 644 -12.91 4.00 17.98
CA ARG A 644 -13.43 2.78 17.38
C ARG A 644 -12.47 1.63 17.64
N MET A 645 -12.96 0.50 18.15
CA MET A 645 -12.22 -0.76 18.30
C MET A 645 -12.88 -1.85 17.45
N GLU A 646 -12.16 -2.38 16.49
CA GLU A 646 -12.67 -3.37 15.52
C GLU A 646 -11.98 -4.72 15.70
N GLN A 647 -12.77 -5.76 15.94
CA GLN A 647 -12.30 -7.15 15.99
C GLN A 647 -12.89 -7.94 14.82
N VAL A 648 -12.01 -8.52 14.01
CA VAL A 648 -12.41 -9.47 12.97
C VAL A 648 -12.68 -10.84 13.59
N VAL A 649 -13.85 -11.37 13.31
CA VAL A 649 -14.28 -12.73 13.66
C VAL A 649 -14.40 -13.56 12.38
N THR A 650 -14.02 -14.83 12.43
CA THR A 650 -14.14 -15.75 11.31
C THR A 650 -14.64 -17.11 11.77
N ILE A 651 -15.69 -17.60 11.12
CA ILE A 651 -16.30 -18.90 11.36
C ILE A 651 -16.19 -19.74 10.10
N ARG A 652 -15.97 -21.05 10.26
CA ARG A 652 -15.94 -22.02 9.17
C ARG A 652 -17.18 -22.93 9.22
N PRO A 653 -18.28 -22.58 8.52
CA PRO A 653 -19.48 -23.43 8.50
C PRO A 653 -19.23 -24.86 8.02
N SER A 654 -18.21 -25.06 7.18
CA SER A 654 -17.79 -26.39 6.73
C SER A 654 -17.34 -27.32 7.86
N ARG A 655 -16.88 -26.75 8.99
CA ARG A 655 -16.45 -27.45 10.22
C ARG A 655 -17.56 -27.58 11.28
N LEU A 656 -18.68 -26.86 11.12
CA LEU A 656 -19.83 -27.02 12.00
C LEU A 656 -20.52 -28.37 11.77
N GLU A 657 -21.06 -28.95 12.83
CA GLU A 657 -22.02 -30.03 12.71
C GLU A 657 -23.24 -29.59 11.91
N ARG A 658 -23.85 -30.52 11.14
CA ARG A 658 -24.97 -30.17 10.24
C ARG A 658 -26.14 -29.52 10.99
N ARG A 659 -26.40 -29.93 12.24
CA ARG A 659 -27.47 -29.35 13.07
C ARG A 659 -27.22 -27.88 13.43
N HIS A 660 -25.97 -27.46 13.58
CA HIS A 660 -25.58 -26.09 13.94
C HIS A 660 -25.25 -25.19 12.72
N ARG A 661 -25.50 -25.66 11.49
CA ARG A 661 -25.21 -24.90 10.26
C ARG A 661 -26.33 -23.93 9.92
N HIS A 662 -26.41 -22.85 10.69
CA HIS A 662 -27.28 -21.72 10.43
C HIS A 662 -26.57 -20.40 10.74
N PHE A 663 -27.05 -19.30 10.16
CA PHE A 663 -26.40 -17.99 10.35
C PHE A 663 -26.53 -17.47 11.78
N PHE A 664 -27.52 -17.96 12.54
CA PHE A 664 -27.63 -17.70 13.96
C PHE A 664 -26.37 -18.11 14.75
N THR A 665 -25.91 -19.36 14.59
CA THR A 665 -24.63 -19.82 15.17
C THR A 665 -23.45 -19.06 14.57
N GLY A 666 -23.56 -18.72 13.28
CA GLY A 666 -22.56 -17.95 12.54
C GLY A 666 -22.36 -16.50 13.01
N LEU A 667 -23.33 -15.89 13.70
CA LEU A 667 -23.22 -14.52 14.20
C LEU A 667 -23.14 -14.46 15.73
N HIS A 668 -23.43 -15.57 16.41
CA HIS A 668 -23.45 -15.68 17.87
C HIS A 668 -22.23 -15.08 18.60
N PRO A 669 -20.98 -15.22 18.13
CA PRO A 669 -19.81 -14.63 18.82
C PRO A 669 -19.86 -13.11 18.99
N ILE A 670 -20.69 -12.39 18.23
CA ILE A 670 -20.89 -10.94 18.37
C ILE A 670 -21.34 -10.59 19.79
N PHE A 671 -22.24 -11.37 20.38
CA PHE A 671 -22.88 -11.01 21.66
C PHE A 671 -21.89 -11.04 22.83
N GLN A 672 -21.00 -12.02 22.89
CA GLN A 672 -19.98 -12.06 23.96
C GLN A 672 -18.94 -10.94 23.81
N LEU A 673 -18.58 -10.57 22.58
CA LEU A 673 -17.72 -9.40 22.34
C LEU A 673 -18.43 -8.08 22.72
N MET A 674 -19.71 -7.91 22.39
CA MET A 674 -20.48 -6.75 22.82
C MET A 674 -20.58 -6.67 24.35
N ARG A 675 -20.91 -7.79 25.00
CA ARG A 675 -20.95 -7.93 26.46
C ARG A 675 -19.61 -7.61 27.11
N PHE A 676 -18.50 -8.06 26.53
CA PHE A 676 -17.14 -7.70 26.97
C PHE A 676 -16.97 -6.17 27.02
N PHE A 677 -17.25 -5.46 25.92
CA PHE A 677 -17.08 -4.00 25.88
C PHE A 677 -18.05 -3.24 26.80
N LEU A 678 -19.23 -3.80 27.07
CA LEU A 678 -20.23 -3.24 27.99
C LEU A 678 -19.84 -3.43 29.47
N LYS A 679 -19.36 -4.62 29.86
CA LYS A 679 -19.19 -5.02 31.27
C LYS A 679 -17.74 -4.98 31.76
N GLU A 680 -16.78 -5.29 30.91
CA GLU A 680 -15.37 -5.51 31.30
C GLU A 680 -14.50 -4.28 30.98
N LYS A 681 -15.02 -3.09 31.31
CA LYS A 681 -14.39 -1.79 31.02
C LYS A 681 -12.93 -1.71 31.48
N ARG A 682 -12.62 -2.33 32.62
CA ARG A 682 -11.27 -2.37 33.19
C ARG A 682 -10.26 -3.09 32.29
N ALA A 683 -10.68 -4.08 31.49
CA ALA A 683 -9.79 -4.84 30.64
C ALA A 683 -9.19 -3.97 29.53
N TYR A 684 -10.03 -3.25 28.76
CA TYR A 684 -9.57 -2.47 27.61
C TYR A 684 -9.14 -1.04 27.95
N THR A 685 -9.60 -0.46 29.06
CA THR A 685 -9.21 0.92 29.45
C THR A 685 -7.75 1.03 29.90
N THR A 686 -7.13 -0.06 30.33
CA THR A 686 -5.71 -0.10 30.75
C THR A 686 -4.74 0.37 29.67
N VAL A 687 -5.07 0.16 28.39
CA VAL A 687 -4.24 0.55 27.25
C VAL A 687 -4.58 1.95 26.70
N LEU A 688 -5.53 2.67 27.34
CA LEU A 688 -6.07 3.93 26.85
C LEU A 688 -5.66 5.13 27.71
N ARG A 689 -5.59 6.28 27.04
CA ARG A 689 -5.36 7.59 27.61
C ARG A 689 -6.53 8.49 27.24
N SER A 690 -7.04 9.24 28.22
CA SER A 690 -8.11 10.22 28.05
C SER A 690 -7.55 11.62 27.89
N PHE A 691 -8.20 12.41 27.03
CA PHE A 691 -7.86 13.79 26.72
C PHE A 691 -9.10 14.66 26.74
N LEU A 692 -8.92 15.94 27.09
CA LEU A 692 -9.95 16.95 26.90
C LEU A 692 -10.15 17.21 25.40
N PRO A 693 -11.40 17.29 24.90
CA PRO A 693 -11.71 17.61 23.51
C PRO A 693 -11.08 18.92 23.04
N SER A 694 -10.92 19.89 23.95
CA SER A 694 -10.26 21.18 23.72
C SER A 694 -8.77 21.06 23.40
N VAL A 695 -8.14 19.93 23.73
CA VAL A 695 -6.74 19.61 23.41
C VAL A 695 -6.69 18.58 22.28
N PHE A 696 -7.25 17.40 22.47
CA PHE A 696 -7.38 16.38 21.41
C PHE A 696 -8.86 16.01 21.24
N PRO A 697 -9.43 16.08 20.03
CA PRO A 697 -8.75 16.18 18.73
C PRO A 697 -8.48 17.61 18.23
N THR A 698 -8.73 18.66 19.01
CA THR A 698 -8.54 20.07 18.58
C THR A 698 -7.14 20.36 18.01
N ILE A 699 -6.09 19.75 18.55
CA ILE A 699 -4.72 19.90 18.03
C ILE A 699 -4.59 19.43 16.57
N LEU A 700 -5.36 18.43 16.14
CA LEU A 700 -5.41 17.99 14.74
C LEU A 700 -6.03 19.09 13.85
N CYS A 701 -7.00 19.86 14.36
CA CYS A 701 -7.54 21.03 13.65
C CYS A 701 -6.48 22.13 13.48
N SER A 702 -5.66 22.37 14.51
CA SER A 702 -4.54 23.32 14.44
C SER A 702 -3.48 22.90 13.42
N PHE A 703 -3.12 21.62 13.39
CA PHE A 703 -2.24 21.08 12.35
C PHE A 703 -2.90 21.17 10.96
N ALA A 704 -4.19 20.88 10.84
CA ALA A 704 -4.92 21.00 9.57
C ALA A 704 -4.83 22.43 9.03
N LYS A 705 -5.00 23.43 9.90
CA LYS A 705 -4.84 24.84 9.53
C LYS A 705 -3.41 25.17 9.10
N LEU A 706 -2.41 24.64 9.81
CA LEU A 706 -1.00 24.81 9.50
C LEU A 706 -0.66 24.29 8.08
N PHE A 707 -1.10 23.08 7.74
CA PHE A 707 -0.91 22.48 6.42
C PHE A 707 -1.72 23.18 5.32
N GLU A 708 -2.96 23.57 5.61
CA GLU A 708 -3.82 24.36 4.72
C GLU A 708 -3.12 25.66 4.29
N LEU A 709 -2.66 26.46 5.25
CA LEU A 709 -1.99 27.73 4.97
C LEU A 709 -0.67 27.53 4.22
N GLY A 710 0.13 26.54 4.63
CA GLY A 710 1.39 26.22 3.98
C GLY A 710 1.22 25.84 2.50
N LEU A 711 0.25 24.97 2.19
CA LEU A 711 -0.03 24.58 0.81
C LEU A 711 -0.75 25.66 0.00
N ALA A 712 -1.61 26.48 0.63
CA ALA A 712 -2.21 27.63 -0.02
C ALA A 712 -1.14 28.64 -0.50
N GLU A 713 -0.11 28.88 0.32
CA GLU A 713 1.03 29.71 -0.07
C GLU A 713 1.86 29.08 -1.19
N MET A 714 2.09 27.77 -1.16
CA MET A 714 2.74 27.06 -2.27
C MET A 714 1.92 27.14 -3.57
N HIS A 715 0.59 27.05 -3.48
CA HIS A 715 -0.31 27.24 -4.61
C HIS A 715 -0.24 28.68 -5.16
N ARG A 716 -0.24 29.69 -4.30
CA ARG A 716 -0.05 31.10 -4.72
C ARG A 716 1.28 31.29 -5.46
N ARG A 717 2.38 30.72 -4.96
CA ARG A 717 3.71 30.78 -5.62
C ARG A 717 3.74 30.03 -6.94
N PHE A 718 3.05 28.90 -7.03
CA PHE A 718 2.88 28.13 -8.25
C PHE A 718 2.20 28.98 -9.34
N LEU A 719 1.09 29.66 -9.00
CA LEU A 719 0.38 30.55 -9.93
C LEU A 719 1.22 31.76 -10.35
N THR A 720 1.96 32.36 -9.41
CA THR A 720 2.82 33.53 -9.68
C THR A 720 3.90 33.25 -10.73
N ARG A 721 4.34 31.99 -10.86
CA ARG A 721 5.37 31.56 -11.82
C ARG A 721 4.81 31.03 -13.16
N ALA A 722 3.48 31.07 -13.33
CA ALA A 722 2.78 30.68 -14.54
C ALA A 722 3.25 29.32 -15.09
N GLU A 723 3.62 29.24 -16.37
CA GLU A 723 4.02 27.99 -17.05
C GLU A 723 5.18 27.23 -16.38
N LYS A 724 6.03 27.92 -15.61
CA LYS A 724 7.19 27.32 -14.95
C LYS A 724 6.83 26.56 -13.68
N GLY A 725 5.67 26.83 -13.07
CA GLY A 725 5.30 26.27 -11.76
C GLY A 725 6.35 26.56 -10.67
N LEU A 726 6.39 25.70 -9.65
CA LEU A 726 7.39 25.76 -8.57
C LEU A 726 8.79 25.35 -9.06
N ASP A 727 9.85 25.87 -8.42
CA ASP A 727 11.20 25.30 -8.61
C ASP A 727 11.38 24.00 -7.83
N LEU A 728 12.54 23.36 -8.00
CA LEU A 728 12.87 22.12 -7.31
C LEU A 728 12.72 22.21 -5.79
N ALA A 729 13.25 23.26 -5.17
CA ALA A 729 13.21 23.40 -3.71
C ALA A 729 11.77 23.51 -3.20
N LEU A 730 10.94 24.35 -3.84
CA LEU A 730 9.53 24.47 -3.46
C LEU A 730 8.71 23.22 -3.82
N SER A 731 9.08 22.48 -4.88
CA SER A 731 8.45 21.20 -5.22
C SER A 731 8.76 20.12 -4.18
N GLU A 732 10.01 20.03 -3.71
CA GLU A 732 10.38 19.17 -2.58
C GLU A 732 9.70 19.63 -1.29
N ALA A 733 9.57 20.93 -1.04
CA ALA A 733 8.85 21.46 0.12
C ALA A 733 7.38 21.02 0.13
N VAL A 734 6.68 21.12 -1.00
CA VAL A 734 5.32 20.58 -1.15
C VAL A 734 5.30 19.08 -0.84
N ALA A 735 6.25 18.32 -1.39
CA ALA A 735 6.31 16.88 -1.21
C ALA A 735 6.59 16.45 0.24
N VAL A 736 7.34 17.27 1.00
CA VAL A 736 7.57 17.12 2.44
C VAL A 736 6.30 17.46 3.22
N LEU A 737 5.67 18.62 2.97
CA LEU A 737 4.42 19.02 3.64
C LEU A 737 3.30 18.00 3.44
N ASP A 738 3.16 17.47 2.23
CA ASP A 738 2.16 16.47 1.87
C ASP A 738 2.33 15.17 2.67
N ARG A 739 3.58 14.69 2.80
CA ARG A 739 3.92 13.49 3.57
C ARG A 739 3.76 13.72 5.07
N LEU A 740 4.22 14.85 5.58
CA LEU A 740 4.06 15.22 6.99
C LEU A 740 2.59 15.38 7.36
N GLY A 741 1.79 16.00 6.51
CA GLY A 741 0.36 16.10 6.70
C GLY A 741 -0.29 14.72 6.74
N ASN A 742 0.05 13.84 5.81
CA ASN A 742 -0.43 12.46 5.83
C ASN A 742 -0.05 11.72 7.13
N TYR A 743 1.22 11.81 7.55
CA TYR A 743 1.68 11.21 8.81
C TYR A 743 0.98 11.82 10.05
N CYS A 744 0.73 13.12 10.08
CA CYS A 744 0.05 13.82 11.18
C CYS A 744 -1.32 13.22 11.52
N PHE A 745 -2.09 12.85 10.49
CA PHE A 745 -3.48 12.43 10.62
C PHE A 745 -3.68 10.91 10.57
N THR A 746 -2.71 10.16 10.05
CA THR A 746 -2.82 8.69 9.87
C THR A 746 -1.82 7.91 10.70
N GLY A 747 -0.72 8.54 11.15
CA GLY A 747 0.41 7.86 11.76
C GLY A 747 1.15 6.89 10.86
N ASP A 748 0.88 6.86 9.55
CA ASP A 748 1.49 5.90 8.62
C ASP A 748 2.97 6.21 8.37
N THR A 749 3.86 5.47 9.03
CA THR A 749 5.31 5.66 8.91
C THR A 749 5.85 5.38 7.51
N ARG A 750 5.12 4.66 6.65
CA ARG A 750 5.56 4.34 5.28
C ARG A 750 5.65 5.58 4.40
N VAL A 751 4.93 6.64 4.75
CA VAL A 751 4.97 7.91 4.01
C VAL A 751 6.22 8.73 4.36
N LEU A 752 6.92 8.38 5.44
CA LEU A 752 8.15 9.02 5.89
C LEU A 752 9.36 8.34 5.25
N MET A 753 9.79 8.87 4.10
CA MET A 753 10.97 8.36 3.41
C MET A 753 12.25 8.73 4.19
N THR A 754 12.70 7.80 5.05
CA THR A 754 13.78 8.02 6.02
C THR A 754 15.09 8.45 5.37
N THR A 755 15.37 7.99 4.15
CA THR A 755 16.55 8.36 3.38
C THR A 755 16.64 9.87 3.12
N VAL A 756 15.52 10.57 2.93
CA VAL A 756 15.47 12.02 2.72
C VAL A 756 15.14 12.79 3.99
N LEU A 757 14.21 12.30 4.82
CA LEU A 757 13.76 13.02 6.00
C LEU A 757 14.76 13.02 7.16
N ARG A 758 15.68 12.04 7.24
CA ARG A 758 16.71 12.00 8.28
C ARG A 758 17.71 13.16 8.11
N PRO A 759 18.29 13.43 6.92
CA PRO A 759 19.15 14.60 6.71
C PRO A 759 18.46 15.95 6.89
N LEU A 760 17.12 16.01 6.77
CA LEU A 760 16.34 17.19 7.10
C LEU A 760 16.17 17.41 8.63
N LEU A 761 16.69 16.50 9.45
CA LEU A 761 16.51 16.42 10.91
C LEU A 761 15.05 16.20 11.35
N THR A 762 14.18 15.84 10.40
CA THR A 762 12.76 15.61 10.65
C THR A 762 12.54 14.35 11.46
N MET A 763 13.25 13.26 11.14
CA MET A 763 13.08 11.99 11.84
C MET A 763 13.45 12.10 13.33
N ASP A 764 14.57 12.75 13.64
CA ASP A 764 15.03 12.92 15.02
C ASP A 764 14.12 13.89 15.78
N SER A 765 13.67 14.97 15.14
CA SER A 765 12.71 15.90 15.74
C SER A 765 11.34 15.26 16.01
N LEU A 766 10.85 14.38 15.13
CA LEU A 766 9.62 13.64 15.38
C LEU A 766 9.76 12.70 16.59
N LYS A 767 10.92 12.03 16.70
CA LYS A 767 11.19 11.12 17.82
C LYS A 767 11.37 11.84 19.16
N LEU A 768 12.11 12.94 19.17
CA LEU A 768 12.56 13.62 20.39
C LEU A 768 11.66 14.79 20.81
N CYS A 769 10.95 15.41 19.87
CA CYS A 769 10.21 16.65 20.12
C CYS A 769 8.73 16.56 19.76
N ALA A 770 8.25 15.44 19.21
CA ALA A 770 6.90 15.32 18.67
C ALA A 770 6.54 16.44 17.68
N TRP A 771 7.54 16.93 16.92
CA TRP A 771 7.37 18.05 15.99
C TRP A 771 8.11 17.79 14.67
N PRO A 772 7.49 18.05 13.51
CA PRO A 772 8.09 17.75 12.21
C PRO A 772 9.03 18.87 11.71
N TYR A 773 10.15 19.09 12.40
CA TYR A 773 11.14 20.10 12.00
C TYR A 773 11.78 19.78 10.64
N VAL A 774 12.00 20.80 9.82
CA VAL A 774 12.74 20.72 8.56
C VAL A 774 13.88 21.72 8.59
N SER A 775 15.11 21.21 8.47
CA SER A 775 16.32 22.04 8.48
C SER A 775 16.34 23.04 7.33
N THR A 776 16.41 24.34 7.67
CA THR A 776 16.59 25.44 6.71
C THR A 776 17.90 25.35 5.94
N ASP A 777 18.91 24.69 6.50
CA ASP A 777 20.22 24.51 5.87
C ASP A 777 20.17 23.50 4.72
N MET A 778 19.16 22.62 4.72
CA MET A 778 18.97 21.60 3.70
C MET A 778 17.83 21.96 2.75
N LEU A 779 16.71 22.49 3.25
CA LEU A 779 15.52 22.81 2.46
C LEU A 779 14.79 24.05 3.04
N ASP A 780 14.83 25.17 2.31
CA ASP A 780 14.13 26.40 2.72
C ASP A 780 12.76 26.58 2.04
N PHE A 781 11.68 26.59 2.84
CA PHE A 781 10.30 26.82 2.44
C PHE A 781 10.00 28.29 2.07
N ARG A 782 10.85 29.28 2.37
CA ARG A 782 10.53 30.72 2.23
C ARG A 782 10.89 31.32 0.87
N GLY A 783 11.69 30.63 0.05
CA GLY A 783 11.81 30.90 -1.39
C GLY A 783 12.51 32.20 -1.84
N SER A 784 13.21 32.94 -0.97
CA SER A 784 13.76 34.26 -1.34
C SER A 784 15.25 34.34 -1.68
N SER A 785 16.10 33.32 -1.46
CA SER A 785 17.41 33.07 -2.15
C SER A 785 18.44 32.20 -1.37
N ARG A 786 18.08 30.98 -0.97
CA ARG A 786 19.02 29.85 -0.67
C ARG A 786 18.19 28.57 -0.54
N LYS A 787 17.78 27.98 -1.66
CA LYS A 787 18.37 26.80 -2.34
C LYS A 787 18.49 25.58 -1.44
N MET A 788 17.70 24.56 -1.79
CA MET A 788 17.93 23.17 -1.43
C MET A 788 19.43 22.83 -1.58
N ASP A 789 20.02 22.23 -0.56
CA ASP A 789 21.44 21.83 -0.58
C ASP A 789 21.59 20.54 -1.39
N VAL A 790 21.76 20.70 -2.70
CA VAL A 790 21.94 19.60 -3.67
C VAL A 790 23.20 18.78 -3.41
N VAL A 791 24.22 19.36 -2.76
CA VAL A 791 25.50 18.70 -2.51
C VAL A 791 25.33 17.67 -1.40
N ARG A 792 24.71 18.07 -0.29
CA ARG A 792 24.43 17.18 0.84
C ARG A 792 23.14 16.37 0.67
N TRP A 793 22.35 16.64 -0.38
CA TRP A 793 21.10 15.91 -0.60
C TRP A 793 21.33 14.40 -0.82
N PRO A 794 20.48 13.53 -0.24
CA PRO A 794 20.59 12.08 -0.38
C PRO A 794 20.56 11.60 -1.83
N ARG A 795 21.39 10.60 -2.12
CA ARG A 795 21.59 10.06 -3.47
C ARG A 795 21.41 8.54 -3.47
N THR A 796 21.02 8.01 -4.62
CA THR A 796 20.98 6.58 -4.91
C THR A 796 22.37 5.97 -4.76
N LYS A 797 22.41 4.68 -4.41
CA LYS A 797 23.66 3.91 -4.28
C LYS A 797 24.22 3.45 -5.64
N ASP A 798 23.45 3.60 -6.70
CA ASP A 798 23.86 3.28 -8.07
C ASP A 798 25.08 4.11 -8.52
N GLU A 799 25.75 3.65 -9.58
CA GLU A 799 26.93 4.34 -10.13
C GLU A 799 26.67 5.81 -10.47
N GLU A 800 25.42 6.15 -10.78
CA GLU A 800 24.99 7.48 -11.22
C GLU A 800 24.76 8.46 -10.05
N ARG A 801 24.66 7.97 -8.80
CA ARG A 801 24.47 8.76 -7.57
C ARG A 801 23.44 9.89 -7.75
N LYS A 802 22.27 9.55 -8.28
CA LYS A 802 21.15 10.49 -8.52
C LYS A 802 20.50 10.92 -7.21
N PRO A 803 20.12 12.19 -7.04
CA PRO A 803 19.43 12.67 -5.87
C PRO A 803 18.05 12.03 -5.79
N ILE A 804 17.70 11.59 -4.59
CA ILE A 804 16.42 10.97 -4.32
C ILE A 804 15.41 12.10 -4.06
N LEU A 805 14.48 12.32 -4.99
CA LEU A 805 13.55 13.46 -4.98
C LEU A 805 12.14 13.02 -4.58
N LEU A 806 11.61 13.56 -3.48
CA LEU A 806 10.29 13.23 -2.94
C LEU A 806 9.16 13.62 -3.90
N HIS A 807 9.29 14.75 -4.59
CA HIS A 807 8.26 15.25 -5.50
C HIS A 807 8.13 14.37 -6.75
N ILE A 808 9.20 13.71 -7.19
CA ILE A 808 9.18 12.76 -8.33
C ILE A 808 8.35 11.52 -7.96
N ALA A 809 8.54 10.98 -6.76
CA ALA A 809 7.71 9.88 -6.26
C ALA A 809 6.23 10.28 -6.15
N SER A 810 5.95 11.53 -5.72
CA SER A 810 4.57 12.06 -5.74
C SER A 810 4.01 12.16 -7.16
N LEU A 811 4.81 12.58 -8.15
CA LEU A 811 4.38 12.63 -9.55
C LEU A 811 4.12 11.23 -10.12
N GLU A 812 4.92 10.23 -9.76
CA GLU A 812 4.72 8.86 -10.21
C GLU A 812 3.40 8.31 -9.71
N TYR A 813 3.09 8.56 -8.43
CA TYR A 813 1.81 8.18 -7.83
C TYR A 813 0.62 8.86 -8.53
N HIS A 814 0.69 10.17 -8.80
CA HIS A 814 -0.46 10.92 -9.33
C HIS A 814 -0.59 10.93 -10.85
N TYR A 815 0.49 10.76 -11.61
CA TYR A 815 0.48 10.91 -13.07
C TYR A 815 1.12 9.75 -13.82
N GLY A 816 1.73 8.80 -13.10
CA GLY A 816 2.37 7.62 -13.64
C GLY A 816 3.85 7.83 -13.95
N ARG A 817 4.54 6.70 -14.10
CA ARG A 817 6.01 6.59 -14.26
C ARG A 817 6.59 7.45 -15.39
N VAL A 818 5.87 7.61 -16.50
CA VAL A 818 6.35 8.41 -17.65
C VAL A 818 6.48 9.88 -17.28
N VAL A 819 5.51 10.42 -16.55
CA VAL A 819 5.50 11.83 -16.15
C VAL A 819 6.57 12.10 -15.12
N ALA A 820 6.72 11.20 -14.14
CA ALA A 820 7.79 11.24 -13.16
C ALA A 820 9.17 11.18 -13.81
N ALA A 821 9.41 10.23 -14.73
CA ALA A 821 10.69 10.09 -15.42
C ALA A 821 11.03 11.33 -16.27
N ASN A 822 10.03 11.90 -16.96
CA ASN A 822 10.21 13.14 -17.73
C ASN A 822 10.63 14.30 -16.82
N CYS A 823 9.90 14.51 -15.72
CA CYS A 823 10.20 15.56 -14.76
C CYS A 823 11.59 15.35 -14.13
N HIS A 824 11.91 14.13 -13.72
CA HIS A 824 13.20 13.75 -13.16
C HIS A 824 14.34 14.10 -14.13
N SER A 825 14.21 13.75 -15.42
CA SER A 825 15.21 14.03 -16.45
C SER A 825 15.47 15.53 -16.59
N ARG A 826 14.41 16.33 -16.65
CA ARG A 826 14.53 17.78 -16.73
C ARG A 826 15.17 18.39 -15.48
N VAL A 827 14.80 17.92 -14.29
CA VAL A 827 15.42 18.39 -13.04
C VAL A 827 16.90 18.03 -13.03
N TRP A 828 17.23 16.80 -13.41
CA TRP A 828 18.60 16.29 -13.47
C TRP A 828 19.49 17.11 -14.41
N PHE A 829 19.09 17.30 -15.67
CA PHE A 829 19.88 18.04 -16.66
C PHE A 829 19.78 19.56 -16.51
N GLY A 830 18.61 20.08 -16.15
CA GLY A 830 18.33 21.52 -16.16
C GLY A 830 18.55 22.26 -14.85
N GLN A 831 18.43 21.59 -13.70
CA GLN A 831 18.52 22.24 -12.38
C GLN A 831 19.66 21.70 -11.53
N LEU A 832 20.00 20.41 -11.66
CA LEU A 832 21.01 19.74 -10.84
C LEU A 832 22.36 19.59 -11.53
N GLY A 833 22.42 19.83 -12.85
CA GLY A 833 23.67 19.92 -13.62
C GLY A 833 24.50 18.64 -13.60
N ALA A 834 23.86 17.48 -13.48
CA ALA A 834 24.56 16.21 -13.34
C ALA A 834 24.64 15.45 -14.67
N GLU A 835 25.84 14.95 -14.95
CA GLU A 835 26.42 14.68 -16.27
C GLU A 835 26.51 15.93 -17.15
N ASP A 836 27.44 16.83 -16.81
CA ASP A 836 27.90 17.88 -17.70
C ASP A 836 28.46 17.19 -18.97
N ILE A 837 27.58 16.97 -19.97
CA ILE A 837 27.94 16.50 -21.30
C ILE A 837 28.78 17.61 -21.92
N SER A 838 30.06 17.58 -21.53
CA SER A 838 31.05 18.63 -21.76
C SER A 838 31.81 18.39 -23.05
N HIS A 839 31.72 17.17 -23.59
CA HIS A 839 32.36 16.76 -24.83
C HIS A 839 31.69 15.51 -25.42
N VAL A 840 32.05 15.18 -26.65
CA VAL A 840 31.48 14.06 -27.44
C VAL A 840 31.68 12.69 -26.77
N GLY A 841 32.76 12.50 -26.01
CA GLY A 841 33.02 11.26 -25.26
C GLY A 841 31.94 10.98 -24.20
N SER A 842 31.65 11.96 -23.34
CA SER A 842 30.55 11.86 -22.36
C SER A 842 29.18 11.65 -23.02
N ALA A 843 28.93 12.27 -24.19
CA ALA A 843 27.69 12.05 -24.94
C ALA A 843 27.55 10.60 -25.43
N ASN A 844 28.64 9.99 -25.90
CA ASN A 844 28.64 8.57 -26.32
C ASN A 844 28.37 7.63 -25.15
N THR A 845 29.01 7.83 -24.00
CA THR A 845 28.75 7.02 -22.81
C THR A 845 27.29 7.11 -22.37
N PHE A 846 26.74 8.33 -22.31
CA PHE A 846 25.34 8.57 -21.97
C PHE A 846 24.38 7.89 -22.96
N LEU A 847 24.62 8.04 -24.27
CA LEU A 847 23.81 7.41 -25.30
C LEU A 847 23.89 5.88 -25.26
N GLY A 848 25.06 5.31 -24.95
CA GLY A 848 25.22 3.87 -24.77
C GLY A 848 24.33 3.34 -23.66
N LYS A 849 24.27 4.06 -22.52
CA LYS A 849 23.32 3.76 -21.44
C LYS A 849 21.87 3.90 -21.89
N ILE A 850 21.51 4.99 -22.59
CA ILE A 850 20.16 5.17 -23.13
C ILE A 850 19.74 3.97 -23.99
N PHE A 851 20.58 3.55 -24.93
CA PHE A 851 20.21 2.48 -25.84
C PHE A 851 20.11 1.13 -25.14
N ARG A 852 21.08 0.78 -24.30
CA ARG A 852 21.13 -0.53 -23.64
C ARG A 852 20.13 -0.67 -22.49
N VAL A 853 20.02 0.35 -21.62
CA VAL A 853 19.23 0.28 -20.39
C VAL A 853 17.76 0.65 -20.62
N PHE A 854 17.47 1.51 -21.61
CA PHE A 854 16.10 2.02 -21.82
C PHE A 854 15.53 1.68 -23.19
N TRP A 855 16.21 2.02 -24.27
CA TRP A 855 15.67 1.84 -25.62
C TRP A 855 15.42 0.35 -25.93
N VAL A 856 16.44 -0.50 -25.79
CA VAL A 856 16.34 -1.93 -26.12
C VAL A 856 15.24 -2.61 -25.30
N PRO A 857 15.22 -2.54 -23.94
CA PRO A 857 14.18 -3.20 -23.16
C PRO A 857 12.76 -2.68 -23.46
N GLN A 858 12.59 -1.36 -23.65
CA GLN A 858 11.27 -0.79 -23.93
C GLN A 858 10.75 -1.15 -25.33
N MET A 859 11.65 -1.28 -26.31
CA MET A 859 11.29 -1.68 -27.67
C MET A 859 11.07 -3.18 -27.79
N VAL A 860 11.82 -4.00 -27.04
CA VAL A 860 11.55 -5.43 -26.85
C VAL A 860 10.16 -5.63 -26.27
N ALA A 861 9.85 -4.99 -25.14
CA ALA A 861 8.53 -5.08 -24.49
C ALA A 861 7.38 -4.66 -25.43
N PHE A 862 7.59 -3.60 -26.23
CA PHE A 862 6.61 -3.19 -27.24
C PHE A 862 6.41 -4.27 -28.32
N MET A 863 7.48 -4.75 -28.94
CA MET A 863 7.43 -5.74 -30.02
C MET A 863 6.82 -7.05 -29.54
N ALA A 864 7.31 -7.56 -28.41
CA ALA A 864 6.79 -8.71 -27.71
C ALA A 864 5.27 -8.65 -27.52
N HIS A 865 4.79 -7.55 -26.92
CA HIS A 865 3.37 -7.34 -26.69
C HIS A 865 2.56 -7.33 -28.00
N GLN A 866 3.05 -6.62 -29.03
CA GLN A 866 2.36 -6.56 -30.32
C GLN A 866 2.35 -7.89 -31.06
N LEU A 867 3.44 -8.67 -31.00
CA LEU A 867 3.53 -9.98 -31.63
C LEU A 867 2.62 -10.99 -30.92
N ARG A 868 2.58 -11.00 -29.58
CA ARG A 868 1.64 -11.81 -28.78
C ARG A 868 0.18 -11.49 -29.12
N ILE A 869 -0.17 -10.21 -29.32
CA ILE A 869 -1.51 -9.81 -29.80
C ILE A 869 -1.82 -10.37 -31.19
N GLN A 870 -0.87 -10.31 -32.14
CA GLN A 870 -1.08 -10.80 -33.50
C GLN A 870 -1.28 -12.32 -33.56
N LEU A 871 -0.57 -13.08 -32.73
CA LEU A 871 -0.77 -14.53 -32.58
C LEU A 871 -2.19 -14.84 -32.07
N GLY A 872 -2.66 -14.08 -31.08
CA GLY A 872 -4.00 -14.24 -30.52
C GLY A 872 -5.14 -13.89 -31.48
N GLN A 873 -4.90 -13.02 -32.48
CA GLN A 873 -5.88 -12.69 -33.52
C GLN A 873 -6.10 -13.81 -34.54
N GLY A 874 -5.11 -14.71 -34.74
CA GLY A 874 -5.21 -15.86 -35.64
C GLY A 874 -6.26 -16.91 -35.24
N ALA A 875 -6.62 -16.98 -33.95
CA ALA A 875 -7.66 -17.88 -33.43
C ALA A 875 -9.07 -17.56 -33.98
N ARG A 876 -9.31 -16.32 -34.42
CA ARG A 876 -10.61 -15.87 -34.98
C ARG A 876 -10.79 -16.17 -36.48
N SER A 877 -9.79 -16.79 -37.12
CA SER A 877 -9.73 -17.03 -38.57
C SER A 877 -10.35 -18.36 -39.02
N GLY A 878 -10.95 -19.15 -38.13
CA GLY A 878 -11.56 -20.44 -38.47
C GLY A 878 -10.55 -21.57 -38.79
N ARG A 879 -9.33 -21.51 -38.23
CA ARG A 879 -8.33 -22.59 -38.34
C ARG A 879 -8.47 -23.59 -37.20
N ASP A 880 -7.93 -24.80 -37.40
CA ASP A 880 -7.91 -25.87 -36.40
C ASP A 880 -7.30 -25.39 -35.06
N PRO A 881 -8.02 -25.50 -33.92
CA PRO A 881 -7.56 -25.04 -32.61
C PRO A 881 -6.25 -25.69 -32.14
N THR A 882 -6.00 -26.95 -32.52
CA THR A 882 -4.82 -27.70 -32.07
C THR A 882 -3.57 -27.27 -32.83
N GLU A 883 -3.70 -27.02 -34.12
CA GLU A 883 -2.65 -26.40 -34.94
C GLU A 883 -2.30 -24.99 -34.44
N HIS A 884 -3.31 -24.15 -34.12
CA HIS A 884 -3.08 -22.80 -33.59
C HIS A 884 -2.35 -22.79 -32.24
N LEU A 885 -2.68 -23.72 -31.32
CA LEU A 885 -2.02 -23.85 -30.03
C LEU A 885 -0.56 -24.28 -30.17
N ARG A 886 -0.27 -25.32 -30.97
CA ARG A 886 1.11 -25.76 -31.25
C ARG A 886 1.94 -24.64 -31.88
N ARG A 887 1.33 -23.88 -32.79
CA ARG A 887 1.94 -22.73 -33.47
C ARG A 887 2.22 -21.57 -32.51
N SER A 888 1.31 -21.31 -31.57
CA SER A 888 1.47 -20.29 -30.52
C SER A 888 2.55 -20.67 -29.50
N GLN A 889 2.63 -21.94 -29.08
CA GLN A 889 3.67 -22.43 -28.16
C GLN A 889 5.07 -22.36 -28.79
N ARG A 890 5.20 -22.78 -30.05
CA ARG A 890 6.46 -22.68 -30.81
C ARG A 890 6.92 -21.23 -30.95
N PHE A 891 6.02 -20.33 -31.37
CA PHE A 891 6.37 -18.91 -31.50
C PHE A 891 6.65 -18.26 -30.14
N GLY A 892 5.91 -18.65 -29.09
CA GLY A 892 6.17 -18.23 -27.71
C GLY A 892 7.60 -18.53 -27.30
N THR A 893 8.08 -19.77 -27.53
CA THR A 893 9.46 -20.16 -27.22
C THR A 893 10.51 -19.33 -27.96
N VAL A 894 10.29 -19.07 -29.27
CA VAL A 894 11.19 -18.23 -30.07
C VAL A 894 11.18 -16.78 -29.59
N LEU A 895 10.01 -16.26 -29.22
CA LEU A 895 9.85 -14.91 -28.71
C LEU A 895 10.48 -14.74 -27.33
N ASP A 896 10.33 -15.72 -26.44
CA ASP A 896 10.92 -15.71 -25.10
C ASP A 896 12.45 -15.80 -25.17
N ALA A 897 13.00 -16.61 -26.09
CA ALA A 897 14.44 -16.66 -26.37
C ALA A 897 14.98 -15.33 -26.94
N TRP A 898 14.18 -14.66 -27.78
CA TRP A 898 14.50 -13.34 -28.31
C TRP A 898 14.49 -12.26 -27.22
N GLU A 899 13.51 -12.29 -26.30
CA GLU A 899 13.40 -11.37 -25.17
C GLU A 899 14.59 -11.44 -24.20
N GLN A 900 15.23 -12.59 -24.09
CA GLN A 900 16.39 -12.83 -23.23
C GLN A 900 17.74 -12.56 -23.90
N THR A 901 17.76 -12.18 -25.18
CA THR A 901 19.01 -11.94 -25.92
C THR A 901 19.56 -10.53 -25.67
N ASP A 902 20.89 -10.38 -25.57
CA ASP A 902 21.57 -9.09 -25.36
C ASP A 902 21.48 -8.12 -26.58
N GLU A 903 21.43 -8.67 -27.80
CA GLU A 903 21.31 -7.92 -29.07
C GLU A 903 20.04 -8.33 -29.86
N PRO A 904 18.83 -8.06 -29.35
CA PRO A 904 17.57 -8.54 -29.94
C PRO A 904 17.29 -7.88 -31.29
N PHE A 905 17.82 -6.68 -31.53
CA PHE A 905 17.64 -5.93 -32.77
C PHE A 905 18.76 -6.15 -33.81
N SER A 906 19.54 -7.22 -33.67
CA SER A 906 20.55 -7.62 -34.66
C SER A 906 19.91 -8.32 -35.86
N SER A 907 20.58 -8.29 -37.02
CA SER A 907 20.10 -8.96 -38.24
C SER A 907 19.90 -10.47 -38.03
N GLY A 908 20.79 -11.12 -37.29
CA GLY A 908 20.69 -12.55 -37.01
C GLY A 908 19.49 -12.91 -36.13
N GLN A 909 19.12 -12.04 -35.19
CA GLN A 909 17.92 -12.22 -34.37
C GLN A 909 16.64 -11.89 -35.13
N PHE A 910 16.67 -10.96 -36.08
CA PHE A 910 15.56 -10.75 -37.02
C PHE A 910 15.25 -12.03 -37.79
N ASP A 911 16.27 -12.65 -38.36
CA ASP A 911 16.12 -13.88 -39.13
C ASP A 911 15.59 -15.01 -38.25
N LYS A 912 16.10 -15.14 -37.02
CA LYS A 912 15.57 -16.10 -36.03
C LYS A 912 14.09 -15.87 -35.69
N LEU A 913 13.67 -14.62 -35.53
CA LEU A 913 12.33 -14.24 -35.09
C LEU A 913 11.28 -14.31 -36.22
N PHE A 914 11.67 -13.98 -37.46
CA PHE A 914 10.73 -13.85 -38.58
C PHE A 914 11.00 -14.75 -39.79
N LEU A 915 12.19 -15.32 -39.95
CA LEU A 915 12.58 -16.07 -41.15
C LEU A 915 13.05 -17.51 -40.88
N ASN A 916 13.30 -17.89 -39.62
CA ASN A 916 13.88 -19.19 -39.32
C ASN A 916 12.89 -20.30 -39.63
N MET A 917 13.27 -21.14 -40.59
CA MET A 917 12.61 -22.38 -40.92
C MET A 917 13.12 -23.41 -39.92
N ALA A 918 12.30 -23.83 -38.95
CA ALA A 918 12.55 -25.12 -38.32
C ALA A 918 12.49 -26.18 -39.44
N ASN A 919 13.41 -27.15 -39.41
CA ASN A 919 13.69 -28.14 -40.45
C ASN A 919 12.55 -29.14 -40.77
N ASP A 920 11.28 -28.72 -40.79
CA ASP A 920 10.15 -29.49 -41.32
C ASP A 920 9.16 -28.52 -42.00
N ASN A 921 8.58 -28.95 -43.12
CA ASN A 921 7.80 -28.20 -44.13
C ASN A 921 6.54 -27.40 -43.67
N GLU A 922 6.52 -26.72 -42.52
CA GLU A 922 5.39 -25.89 -42.07
C GLU A 922 5.72 -24.38 -42.04
N PRO A 923 4.85 -23.50 -42.59
CA PRO A 923 5.11 -22.06 -42.70
C PRO A 923 4.94 -21.26 -41.39
N ILE A 924 5.72 -20.17 -41.29
CA ILE A 924 5.86 -19.24 -40.16
C ILE A 924 4.50 -18.78 -39.57
N PRO A 925 4.36 -18.63 -38.22
CA PRO A 925 3.16 -18.16 -37.51
C PRO A 925 2.54 -16.84 -37.95
N LEU A 926 3.37 -15.87 -38.33
CA LEU A 926 2.98 -14.51 -38.69
C LEU A 926 3.58 -14.14 -40.05
N PRO A 927 2.86 -13.41 -40.92
CA PRO A 927 3.46 -12.85 -42.13
C PRO A 927 4.63 -11.95 -41.73
N ALA A 928 5.77 -12.11 -42.40
CA ALA A 928 6.94 -11.28 -42.16
C ALA A 928 6.56 -9.79 -42.30
N PRO A 929 7.02 -8.92 -41.41
CA PRO A 929 6.70 -7.50 -41.49
C PRO A 929 7.24 -6.92 -42.80
N SER A 930 6.51 -5.95 -43.36
CA SER A 930 6.99 -5.26 -44.57
C SER A 930 8.28 -4.50 -44.24
N ARG A 931 9.31 -4.66 -45.06
CA ARG A 931 10.62 -4.03 -44.85
C ARG A 931 10.74 -2.73 -45.63
N SER A 932 11.48 -1.79 -45.06
CA SER A 932 11.96 -0.59 -45.73
C SER A 932 13.40 -0.33 -45.29
N ASP A 933 14.27 0.03 -46.23
CA ASP A 933 15.65 0.36 -45.91
C ASP A 933 15.79 1.84 -45.52
N LYS A 934 16.67 2.12 -44.57
CA LYS A 934 17.00 3.49 -44.15
C LYS A 934 18.46 3.57 -43.69
N ALA A 935 19.17 4.63 -44.07
CA ALA A 935 20.51 4.87 -43.54
C ALA A 935 20.45 5.10 -42.03
N ARG A 936 21.42 4.56 -41.28
CA ARG A 936 21.49 4.76 -39.81
C ARG A 936 21.55 6.24 -39.44
N SER A 937 22.28 7.05 -40.21
CA SER A 937 22.38 8.51 -40.01
C SER A 937 21.04 9.22 -40.16
N ASP A 938 20.20 8.77 -41.08
CA ASP A 938 18.89 9.37 -41.33
C ASP A 938 17.93 9.04 -40.18
N PHE A 939 17.96 7.79 -39.71
CA PHE A 939 17.18 7.40 -38.53
C PHE A 939 17.69 8.08 -37.24
N ALA A 940 19.00 8.23 -37.08
CA ALA A 940 19.59 8.98 -35.97
C ALA A 940 19.16 10.46 -36.00
N THR A 941 19.06 11.06 -37.19
CA THR A 941 18.52 12.41 -37.37
C THR A 941 17.04 12.47 -36.97
N GLU A 942 16.23 11.48 -37.36
CA GLU A 942 14.82 11.39 -36.95
C GLU A 942 14.68 11.28 -35.42
N ILE A 943 15.51 10.47 -34.76
CA ILE A 943 15.55 10.38 -33.29
C ILE A 943 15.89 11.73 -32.68
N TYR A 944 16.99 12.35 -33.14
CA TYR A 944 17.48 13.62 -32.62
C TYR A 944 16.43 14.72 -32.74
N ASP A 945 15.87 14.91 -33.94
CA ASP A 945 14.87 15.94 -34.18
C ASP A 945 13.56 15.67 -33.44
N ALA A 946 13.11 14.41 -33.36
CA ALA A 946 11.91 14.06 -32.60
C ALA A 946 12.07 14.33 -31.09
N CYS A 947 13.22 14.02 -30.51
CA CYS A 947 13.52 14.26 -29.09
C CYS A 947 13.74 15.75 -28.78
N LEU A 948 14.40 16.50 -29.67
CA LEU A 948 14.76 17.90 -29.44
C LEU A 948 13.62 18.86 -29.78
N LYS A 949 13.05 18.72 -30.99
CA LYS A 949 12.14 19.68 -31.65
C LYS A 949 10.75 19.12 -31.94
N GLY A 950 10.56 17.80 -31.82
CA GLY A 950 9.34 17.10 -32.22
C GLY A 950 8.17 17.28 -31.26
N GLY A 951 6.97 17.47 -31.82
CA GLY A 951 5.72 17.31 -31.06
C GLY A 951 5.41 15.83 -30.77
N GLU A 952 4.36 15.56 -29.99
CA GLU A 952 3.97 14.20 -29.56
C GLU A 952 3.91 13.19 -30.73
N THR A 953 3.46 13.63 -31.90
CA THR A 953 3.36 12.79 -33.11
C THR A 953 4.70 12.33 -33.70
N ALA A 954 5.79 13.08 -33.48
CA ALA A 954 7.11 12.69 -33.94
C ALA A 954 7.72 11.62 -33.02
N VAL A 955 7.58 11.80 -31.70
CA VAL A 955 8.03 10.82 -30.70
C VAL A 955 7.26 9.50 -30.81
N GLN A 956 5.94 9.56 -31.06
CA GLN A 956 5.12 8.35 -31.28
C GLN A 956 5.54 7.51 -32.48
N ALA A 957 6.31 8.06 -33.43
CA ALA A 957 6.82 7.32 -34.58
C ALA A 957 8.05 6.49 -34.25
N ILE A 958 8.83 6.85 -33.23
CA ILE A 958 10.10 6.23 -32.87
C ILE A 958 10.09 5.53 -31.50
N ALA A 959 9.06 5.78 -30.69
CA ALA A 959 8.96 5.26 -29.33
C ALA A 959 7.52 4.88 -28.96
N SER A 960 7.37 3.93 -28.03
CA SER A 960 6.06 3.57 -27.48
C SER A 960 5.50 4.68 -26.59
N LYS A 961 4.18 4.68 -26.35
CA LYS A 961 3.50 5.68 -25.50
C LYS A 961 4.09 5.76 -24.07
N ASN A 962 4.63 4.66 -23.58
CA ASN A 962 5.17 4.52 -22.22
C ASN A 962 6.70 4.70 -22.17
N ALA A 963 7.34 5.04 -23.29
CA ALA A 963 8.77 5.17 -23.34
C ALA A 963 9.27 6.42 -22.60
N THR A 964 10.36 6.28 -21.85
CA THR A 964 10.96 7.35 -21.03
C THR A 964 12.23 7.93 -21.66
N TRP A 965 12.92 7.15 -22.50
CA TRP A 965 14.17 7.54 -23.13
C TRP A 965 14.09 8.77 -24.06
N PRO A 966 12.98 9.05 -24.79
CA PRO A 966 12.95 10.20 -25.68
C PRO A 966 13.06 11.52 -24.92
N SER A 967 12.44 11.60 -23.74
CA SER A 967 12.50 12.77 -22.87
C SER A 967 13.87 12.91 -22.23
N MET A 968 14.50 11.81 -21.80
CA MET A 968 15.88 11.84 -21.29
C MET A 968 16.85 12.41 -22.32
N LEU A 969 16.78 11.93 -23.56
CA LEU A 969 17.62 12.43 -24.65
C LEU A 969 17.31 13.89 -25.00
N GLY A 970 16.03 14.26 -25.05
CA GLY A 970 15.59 15.64 -25.32
C GLY A 970 16.08 16.62 -24.25
N GLU A 971 15.99 16.27 -22.98
CA GLU A 971 16.46 17.13 -21.88
C GLU A 971 17.98 17.22 -21.82
N ALA A 972 18.70 16.12 -22.03
CA ALA A 972 20.16 16.11 -22.11
C ALA A 972 20.67 17.01 -23.25
N THR A 973 20.07 16.88 -24.44
CA THR A 973 20.45 17.67 -25.63
C THR A 973 20.15 19.16 -25.45
N ARG A 974 18.99 19.53 -24.87
CA ARG A 974 18.61 20.93 -24.60
C ARG A 974 19.54 21.65 -23.62
N HIS A 975 20.05 20.93 -22.62
CA HIS A 975 20.90 21.48 -21.57
C HIS A 975 22.40 21.36 -21.88
N THR A 976 22.77 20.67 -22.95
CA THR A 976 24.14 20.65 -23.46
C THR A 976 24.42 21.92 -24.28
N ARG A 977 25.47 22.66 -23.92
CA ARG A 977 25.89 23.85 -24.69
C ARG A 977 26.35 23.42 -26.09
N GLU A 978 25.95 24.15 -27.13
CA GLU A 978 26.38 23.86 -28.52
C GLU A 978 27.91 23.87 -28.69
N GLY A 979 28.61 24.66 -27.86
CA GLY A 979 30.06 24.66 -27.80
C GLY A 979 30.68 23.39 -27.22
N ASN A 980 29.93 22.50 -26.57
CA ASN A 980 30.44 21.25 -26.01
C ASN A 980 30.22 20.07 -26.96
N VAL A 981 29.00 19.98 -27.51
CA VAL A 981 28.59 18.95 -28.47
C VAL A 981 27.63 19.59 -29.48
N THR A 982 28.00 19.54 -30.76
CA THR A 982 27.20 20.07 -31.86
C THR A 982 26.05 19.11 -32.24
N PRO A 983 25.00 19.58 -32.92
CA PRO A 983 23.92 18.72 -33.40
C PRO A 983 24.40 17.55 -34.26
N ARG A 984 25.44 17.77 -35.09
CA ARG A 984 26.04 16.69 -35.90
C ARG A 984 26.76 15.66 -35.03
N GLU A 985 27.53 16.10 -34.04
CA GLU A 985 28.21 15.18 -33.11
C GLU A 985 27.20 14.36 -32.29
N TRP A 986 26.02 14.90 -31.97
CA TRP A 986 24.92 14.14 -31.36
C TRP A 986 24.37 13.06 -32.30
N ILE A 987 24.11 13.39 -33.56
CA ILE A 987 23.60 12.45 -34.57
C ILE A 987 24.63 11.34 -34.84
N ASP A 988 25.91 11.70 -34.94
CA ASP A 988 27.02 10.75 -35.11
C ASP A 988 27.15 9.83 -33.89
N ALA A 989 27.05 10.38 -32.68
CA ALA A 989 27.08 9.58 -31.45
C ALA A 989 25.87 8.62 -31.35
N ILE A 990 24.66 9.05 -31.73
CA ILE A 990 23.49 8.17 -31.81
C ILE A 990 23.75 7.03 -32.80
N THR A 991 24.28 7.36 -33.99
CA THR A 991 24.62 6.38 -35.03
C THR A 991 25.63 5.35 -34.51
N ASN A 992 26.69 5.80 -33.82
CA ASN A 992 27.71 4.93 -33.25
C ASN A 992 27.15 4.02 -32.16
N GLN A 993 26.34 4.57 -31.24
CA GLN A 993 25.78 3.77 -30.13
C GLN A 993 24.73 2.75 -30.61
N MET A 994 24.04 3.01 -31.71
CA MET A 994 23.19 1.99 -32.34
C MET A 994 24.02 0.80 -32.85
N VAL A 995 25.21 1.03 -33.41
CA VAL A 995 26.12 -0.04 -33.84
C VAL A 995 26.66 -0.82 -32.64
N GLU A 996 27.09 -0.12 -31.60
CA GLU A 996 27.60 -0.72 -30.35
C GLU A 996 26.54 -1.48 -29.54
N ALA A 997 25.25 -1.18 -29.75
CA ALA A 997 24.13 -1.89 -29.15
C ALA A 997 23.57 -3.02 -30.05
N GLY A 998 24.18 -3.28 -31.21
CA GLY A 998 23.75 -4.34 -32.13
C GLY A 998 22.39 -4.06 -32.80
N ILE A 999 22.05 -2.77 -33.01
CA ILE A 999 20.78 -2.36 -33.61
C ILE A 999 20.93 -2.26 -35.14
N ASP A 1000 20.51 -3.32 -35.82
CA ASP A 1000 20.47 -3.42 -37.28
C ASP A 1000 19.08 -3.20 -37.87
N TRP A 1001 18.04 -3.34 -37.07
CA TRP A 1001 16.66 -3.10 -37.49
C TRP A 1001 15.84 -2.54 -36.34
N VAL A 1002 14.78 -1.80 -36.68
CA VAL A 1002 13.87 -1.20 -35.70
C VAL A 1002 12.41 -1.35 -36.14
N PRO A 1003 11.44 -1.37 -35.22
CA PRO A 1003 10.03 -1.31 -35.59
C PRO A 1003 9.74 -0.06 -36.39
N GLY A 1004 8.98 -0.21 -37.48
CA GLY A 1004 8.58 0.91 -38.32
C GLY A 1004 7.40 1.67 -37.73
N TYR A 1005 6.89 2.62 -38.49
CA TYR A 1005 5.68 3.37 -38.13
C TYR A 1005 4.64 3.39 -39.25
N TYR A 1006 3.39 3.48 -38.85
CA TYR A 1006 2.24 3.69 -39.74
C TYR A 1006 1.39 4.82 -39.18
N ARG A 1007 0.99 5.78 -40.04
CA ARG A 1007 0.29 7.01 -39.61
C ARG A 1007 0.95 7.71 -38.41
N ARG A 1008 2.29 7.78 -38.43
CA ARG A 1008 3.14 8.36 -37.36
C ARG A 1008 3.00 7.69 -35.98
N ARG A 1009 2.64 6.41 -35.95
CA ARG A 1009 2.66 5.58 -34.75
C ARG A 1009 3.47 4.31 -34.98
N LEU A 1010 4.28 3.97 -33.99
CA LEU A 1010 5.07 2.74 -33.97
C LEU A 1010 4.20 1.50 -34.24
N THR A 1011 4.70 0.57 -35.04
CA THR A 1011 3.99 -0.66 -35.41
C THR A 1011 4.96 -1.83 -35.57
N SER A 1012 4.52 -3.03 -35.21
CA SER A 1012 5.26 -4.27 -35.47
C SER A 1012 5.03 -4.84 -36.87
N ARG A 1013 4.08 -4.31 -37.65
CA ARG A 1013 3.77 -4.79 -39.01
C ARG A 1013 4.75 -4.30 -40.08
N ARG A 1014 5.59 -3.34 -39.73
CA ARG A 1014 6.63 -2.79 -40.58
C ARG A 1014 7.93 -2.80 -39.80
N VAL A 1015 9.03 -3.03 -40.50
CA VAL A 1015 10.37 -2.95 -39.92
C VAL A 1015 11.24 -2.09 -40.83
N ILE A 1016 12.04 -1.22 -40.20
CA ILE A 1016 13.05 -0.44 -40.88
C ILE A 1016 14.37 -1.18 -40.72
N GLN A 1017 14.95 -1.60 -41.84
CA GLN A 1017 16.28 -2.21 -41.87
C GLN A 1017 17.32 -1.12 -42.04
N LEU A 1018 18.35 -1.14 -41.19
CA LEU A 1018 19.37 -0.13 -41.15
C LEU A 1018 20.63 -0.62 -41.88
N ASP A 1019 21.19 0.21 -42.75
CA ASP A 1019 22.34 -0.16 -43.60
C ASP A 1019 23.49 -0.77 -42.80
N LYS A 1020 24.00 -1.94 -43.19
CA LYS A 1020 25.16 -2.58 -42.52
C LYS A 1020 26.43 -1.76 -42.76
N VAL A 1021 26.91 -1.07 -41.73
CA VAL A 1021 28.30 -0.61 -41.68
C VAL A 1021 29.06 -1.75 -41.01
N GLN A 1022 30.12 -2.27 -41.65
CA GLN A 1022 30.99 -3.26 -40.99
C GLN A 1022 31.41 -2.70 -39.63
N ARG A 1023 31.29 -3.49 -38.55
CA ARG A 1023 31.98 -3.18 -37.28
C ARG A 1023 33.43 -2.93 -37.66
N HIS A 1024 33.87 -1.67 -37.68
CA HIS A 1024 35.26 -1.40 -37.99
C HIS A 1024 36.08 -2.04 -36.88
N GLU A 1025 36.86 -3.08 -37.21
CA GLU A 1025 37.92 -3.62 -36.34
C GLU A 1025 39.02 -2.58 -36.04
N ARG A 1026 38.85 -1.34 -36.49
CA ARG A 1026 39.68 -0.20 -36.10
C ARG A 1026 38.87 0.72 -35.20
N PRO A 1027 39.35 1.05 -33.99
CA PRO A 1027 38.68 2.00 -33.11
C PRO A 1027 38.52 3.33 -33.86
N VAL A 1028 37.28 3.78 -34.03
CA VAL A 1028 37.01 5.16 -34.44
C VAL A 1028 37.61 6.04 -33.35
N VAL A 1029 38.72 6.72 -33.66
CA VAL A 1029 39.39 7.59 -32.70
C VAL A 1029 38.49 8.80 -32.46
N VAL A 1030 37.66 8.71 -31.41
CA VAL A 1030 36.85 9.83 -30.93
C VAL A 1030 37.82 10.91 -30.42
N LEU A 1031 37.69 12.11 -30.97
CA LEU A 1031 38.45 13.29 -30.52
C LEU A 1031 37.96 13.71 -29.12
N THR A 1032 38.55 13.09 -28.09
CA THR A 1032 38.24 13.39 -26.68
C THR A 1032 38.87 14.73 -26.26
N GLY A 1033 38.04 15.75 -26.00
CA GLY A 1033 38.46 17.01 -25.37
C GLY A 1033 37.57 18.22 -25.73
N PRO A 1034 37.64 19.33 -24.97
CA PRO A 1034 36.93 20.57 -25.31
C PRO A 1034 37.34 21.10 -26.69
N PRO A 1035 36.46 21.81 -27.42
CA PRO A 1035 36.87 22.49 -28.64
C PRO A 1035 38.01 23.48 -28.34
N ASN A 1036 38.99 23.54 -29.25
CA ASN A 1036 40.21 24.36 -29.13
C ASN A 1036 41.17 23.94 -28.01
N SER A 1037 40.98 22.75 -27.41
CA SER A 1037 42.00 22.15 -26.54
C SER A 1037 43.19 21.71 -27.39
N LEU A 1038 44.41 22.09 -26.97
CA LEU A 1038 45.68 21.58 -27.50
C LEU A 1038 45.70 20.04 -27.61
N LYS A 1039 45.02 19.33 -26.69
CA LYS A 1039 44.91 17.87 -26.71
C LYS A 1039 43.99 17.35 -27.83
N ARG A 1040 42.91 18.08 -28.13
CA ARG A 1040 41.99 17.78 -29.25
C ARG A 1040 42.66 18.11 -30.58
N GLU A 1041 43.36 19.24 -30.68
CA GLU A 1041 44.11 19.62 -31.88
C GLU A 1041 45.27 18.67 -32.17
N ALA A 1042 46.02 18.25 -31.14
CA ALA A 1042 47.08 17.27 -31.27
C ALA A 1042 46.55 15.91 -31.76
N LYS A 1043 45.46 15.39 -31.16
CA LYS A 1043 44.82 14.15 -31.64
C LYS A 1043 44.24 14.29 -33.04
N ALA A 1044 43.69 15.46 -33.40
CA ALA A 1044 43.18 15.72 -34.75
C ALA A 1044 44.31 15.83 -35.78
N ALA A 1045 45.47 16.35 -35.40
CA ALA A 1045 46.67 16.39 -36.24
C ALA A 1045 47.29 14.98 -36.39
N GLU A 1046 47.31 14.18 -35.32
CA GLU A 1046 47.75 12.78 -35.33
C GLU A 1046 46.86 11.90 -36.21
N LEU A 1047 45.53 12.11 -36.15
CA LEU A 1047 44.58 11.44 -37.04
C LEU A 1047 44.79 11.82 -38.52
N ARG A 1048 45.07 13.10 -38.80
CA ARG A 1048 45.40 13.57 -40.17
C ARG A 1048 46.70 12.95 -40.69
N LEU A 1049 47.68 12.69 -39.83
CA LEU A 1049 48.93 12.01 -40.19
C LEU A 1049 48.71 10.51 -40.44
N LEU A 1050 47.88 9.84 -39.63
CA LEU A 1050 47.52 8.43 -39.81
C LEU A 1050 46.74 8.19 -41.10
N MET A 1051 45.83 9.10 -41.48
CA MET A 1051 45.07 9.01 -42.73
C MET A 1051 45.91 9.33 -43.98
N ALA A 1052 47.05 9.99 -43.84
CA ALA A 1052 47.95 10.30 -44.95
C ALA A 1052 48.96 9.18 -45.27
N ALA A 1053 49.01 8.10 -44.47
CA ALA A 1053 50.04 7.07 -44.51
C ALA A 1053 49.62 5.75 -45.18
N ASP A 1054 48.70 5.75 -46.14
CA ASP A 1054 48.32 4.58 -46.96
C ASP A 1054 49.34 4.31 -48.10
N GLY A 1055 50.63 4.23 -47.78
CA GLY A 1055 51.69 3.88 -48.72
C GLY A 1055 52.99 3.46 -48.04
N GLU A 1056 53.13 2.15 -47.79
CA GLU A 1056 54.26 1.35 -47.28
C GLU A 1056 55.22 1.87 -46.16
N PRO A 1057 55.66 1.01 -45.23
CA PRO A 1057 56.29 1.42 -43.98
C PRO A 1057 57.83 1.55 -44.09
N PRO A 1058 58.47 2.48 -43.37
CA PRO A 1058 59.88 2.34 -43.07
C PRO A 1058 60.07 1.61 -41.73
N MET A 1059 60.67 0.42 -41.82
CA MET A 1059 61.25 -0.29 -40.69
C MET A 1059 62.52 0.41 -40.18
N LYS A 1060 62.78 0.27 -38.86
CA LYS A 1060 64.01 0.57 -38.06
C LYS A 1060 64.02 1.96 -37.39
N ARG A 1061 64.40 2.13 -36.13
CA ARG A 1061 65.16 1.29 -35.18
C ARG A 1061 64.93 1.86 -33.76
N SER A 1062 64.72 1.00 -32.78
CA SER A 1062 64.70 1.34 -31.36
C SER A 1062 66.07 1.90 -30.91
N ARG A 1063 66.09 3.13 -30.38
CA ARG A 1063 67.20 3.63 -29.56
C ARG A 1063 66.62 4.25 -28.29
N LYS A 1064 66.65 3.47 -27.20
CA LYS A 1064 66.42 3.95 -25.84
C LYS A 1064 67.42 5.08 -25.55
N ARG A 1065 66.92 6.30 -25.30
CA ARG A 1065 67.63 7.30 -24.50
C ARG A 1065 66.82 7.55 -23.24
N ARG A 1066 67.42 7.12 -22.13
CA ARG A 1066 67.01 7.35 -20.75
C ARG A 1066 67.37 8.80 -20.43
N ILE A 1067 66.38 9.61 -20.03
CA ILE A 1067 66.63 10.93 -19.44
C ILE A 1067 66.16 10.83 -17.99
N ASP A 1068 67.14 10.83 -17.08
CA ASP A 1068 66.96 11.01 -15.65
C ASP A 1068 66.63 12.49 -15.38
N ILE A 1069 65.54 12.77 -14.67
CA ILE A 1069 65.29 14.08 -14.08
C ILE A 1069 65.54 13.96 -12.58
N ARG A 1070 66.72 14.45 -12.18
CA ARG A 1070 67.14 14.61 -10.80
C ARG A 1070 66.67 15.98 -10.30
N TRP A 1071 65.86 15.99 -9.25
CA TRP A 1071 65.60 17.20 -8.46
C TRP A 1071 66.77 17.45 -7.52
N ARG A 1072 67.33 18.68 -7.54
CA ARG A 1072 68.01 19.28 -6.40
C ARG A 1072 67.76 20.80 -6.38
N SER A 1073 67.12 21.21 -5.31
CA SER A 1073 67.10 22.53 -4.70
C SER A 1073 68.53 22.96 -4.31
N ASP A 1074 68.90 24.22 -4.57
CA ASP A 1074 69.07 25.24 -3.53
C ASP A 1074 69.64 26.56 -4.09
N THR A 1075 68.86 27.62 -3.89
CA THR A 1075 69.20 28.85 -3.16
C THR A 1075 70.56 29.53 -3.41
N SER A 1076 70.56 30.79 -3.89
CA SER A 1076 70.76 31.98 -3.02
C SER A 1076 70.98 33.30 -3.79
N ILE A 1077 70.25 34.33 -3.32
CA ILE A 1077 70.65 35.74 -3.08
C ILE A 1077 70.72 36.74 -4.27
N GLY A 1078 69.99 37.86 -4.08
CA GLY A 1078 69.68 38.98 -5.00
C GLY A 1078 70.74 40.10 -5.10
N PRO A 1079 70.43 41.43 -5.01
CA PRO A 1079 69.13 42.08 -4.75
C PRO A 1079 68.82 43.42 -5.51
N ILE A 1080 67.56 43.90 -5.33
CA ILE A 1080 67.06 45.30 -5.13
C ILE A 1080 66.98 46.34 -6.29
N ALA A 1081 65.77 46.95 -6.35
CA ALA A 1081 65.30 48.25 -6.88
C ALA A 1081 65.39 48.46 -8.41
N VAL A 1082 64.34 48.91 -9.12
CA VAL A 1082 63.22 49.83 -8.83
C VAL A 1082 61.92 49.29 -9.44
#